data_AF-A0A7K6WJJ7-F1
#
_entry.id   AF-A0A7K6WJJ7-F1
#
_cell.length_a   1.000
_cell.length_b   1.000
_cell.length_c   1.000
_cell.angle_alpha   90.00
_cell.angle_beta   90.00
_cell.angle_gamma   90.00
#
_symmetry.space_group_name_H-M   'P 1'
#
loop_
_entity.id
_entity.type
_entity.pdbx_description
1 polymer ?
#
loop_
_entity_poly.entity_id
_entity_poly.type
_entity_poly.pdbx_seq_one_letter_code
_entity_poly.pdbx_strand_id
1 'polypeptide(L)'
;GQCRCRSHVVGRQCAQVEPGFYSINLDHYTYEAEDARLHQGSVVEREPPVDRPASWTGTGFARMLEGSWVEFHVSDVPFSTEYDVIIRYEPQHPEHWQEVRVRVLRPIPVSASSPCGNTIPADDQLSTSLPSGARYVVLPQPICLERGVSYTLRLELGCAAGQQDPTASVLIDSLVLLPRYSSLEMFIAGDPGSMGRRETFERYRCAQPFHAAGPSPVAEPCSSLLHSLSAILHDGVLPCLCDPQGSLSAECQPQGGQCRCKPNVMGRRCHRCSPGTFGFGPGGCRACQCSSEGSVSTICDSATGQCSCREGAHGLRCDRCQPGHWGFPACRPCQCNGHAEDCDPQTGSCLRCRDHTDGERCQRCAAGHFGNPALGSGQHCRPCPCPEGPSSPRHFAAACYQDSHSRQVVCRCSPGYTGPRCDECAPGYYGDPLQPGGRCLPCQCHDNIDMTDPEACDRRTGRCLRCLYNTAGPHCAECQPGYYGDATRHSCRRCSCNALGTDPSTCGPQQCQCDGRSGQCHCLPHVEGQSCDRCSPNFWNLGSGQGCQPCACHPQHALTPTCNQFTGQCSCRAGFGGRTCADCQEQHWGDPQRQCRACDCDPRGVASAQCHRGSGHCDCRPGISGVRCDQCARGFAGAFPTCQPCHPCFGDWDRVVQDLAARTRALAQRASLLQHTGAAGAFEGTFRQLEESLATVRDVVATRNATAVTAAHLTHATEELRRQIEEATERLTRLEGELTATQDANFNASHVLSAVDRGARALNHSLQDLDRRLHALKTSNFFGAYDSIRQSHEESREAERRADASTRVVPSPISTSVATRHRTEQLLASQRDDFNRQNAASRRALMDLAARGRALSLHPLNEKVCGVASDVPCTESPCGGAGCRDEDGSRRCGGLSCGGAVSTADSALDRARHAQEELRQATSDMAQLSHRVAEAKGKADEARLRAQAALDKANQTRARVESSNKELRELISHVKAFLSRE
;
A
#
# COMPACT_ATOMS: atom_id res chain seq x y z
N GLY A 1 -47.64 41.73 -39.46
CA GLY A 1 -48.40 40.49 -39.24
C GLY A 1 -48.06 39.85 -37.91
N GLN A 2 -48.37 40.53 -36.81
CA GLN A 2 -48.30 39.98 -35.46
C GLN A 2 -49.74 39.69 -35.02
N CYS A 3 -50.02 38.46 -34.58
CA CYS A 3 -51.32 38.08 -34.04
C CYS A 3 -51.48 38.56 -32.58
N ARG A 4 -52.73 38.72 -32.14
CA ARG A 4 -53.08 38.95 -30.72
C ARG A 4 -53.10 37.60 -30.00
N CYS A 5 -52.16 37.39 -29.08
CA CYS A 5 -52.01 36.11 -28.39
C CYS A 5 -52.82 36.05 -27.09
N ARG A 6 -53.21 34.83 -26.69
CA ARG A 6 -53.77 34.53 -25.36
C ARG A 6 -52.70 34.65 -24.28
N SER A 7 -53.11 34.55 -23.02
CA SER A 7 -52.20 34.71 -21.88
C SER A 7 -51.01 33.74 -21.96
N HIS A 8 -49.80 34.28 -21.82
CA HIS A 8 -48.54 33.52 -21.81
C HIS A 8 -48.23 32.71 -23.09
N VAL A 9 -48.91 33.02 -24.20
CA VAL A 9 -48.60 32.50 -25.53
C VAL A 9 -47.89 33.59 -26.33
N VAL A 10 -46.79 33.25 -26.99
CA VAL A 10 -45.88 34.20 -27.64
C VAL A 10 -45.57 33.82 -29.10
N GLY A 11 -44.79 34.68 -29.78
CA GLY A 11 -44.41 34.52 -31.18
C GLY A 11 -45.36 35.21 -32.16
N ARG A 12 -44.95 35.33 -33.43
CA ARG A 12 -45.71 36.08 -34.46
C ARG A 12 -47.11 35.51 -34.71
N GLN A 13 -47.23 34.19 -34.63
CA GLN A 13 -48.46 33.44 -34.86
C GLN A 13 -49.07 32.88 -33.56
N CYS A 14 -48.57 33.27 -32.38
CA CYS A 14 -49.04 32.75 -31.10
C CYS A 14 -48.94 31.21 -31.00
N ALA A 15 -47.81 30.66 -31.45
CA ALA A 15 -47.55 29.21 -31.53
C ALA A 15 -46.44 28.75 -30.57
N GLN A 16 -45.95 29.63 -29.70
CA GLN A 16 -44.88 29.36 -28.76
C GLN A 16 -45.35 29.64 -27.34
N VAL A 17 -44.86 28.85 -26.39
CA VAL A 17 -45.14 29.00 -24.96
C VAL A 17 -44.12 29.99 -24.36
N GLU A 18 -44.58 30.91 -23.51
CA GLU A 18 -43.67 31.77 -22.73
C GLU A 18 -42.83 30.92 -21.74
N PRO A 19 -41.51 31.17 -21.60
CA PRO A 19 -40.69 30.46 -20.63
C PRO A 19 -41.26 30.55 -19.20
N GLY A 20 -41.31 29.42 -18.49
CA GLY A 20 -41.96 29.32 -17.17
C GLY A 20 -43.44 28.90 -17.23
N PHE A 21 -43.98 28.69 -18.43
CA PHE A 21 -45.32 28.15 -18.68
C PHE A 21 -45.26 26.88 -19.55
N TYR A 22 -46.38 26.17 -19.66
CA TYR A 22 -46.50 24.96 -20.47
C TYR A 22 -47.92 24.76 -21.05
N SER A 23 -48.00 24.10 -22.20
CA SER A 23 -49.24 23.50 -22.73
C SER A 23 -49.46 22.12 -22.14
N ILE A 24 -50.69 21.84 -21.70
CA ILE A 24 -51.04 20.57 -21.07
C ILE A 24 -50.95 19.40 -22.05
N ASN A 25 -50.69 18.21 -21.52
CA ASN A 25 -51.05 16.95 -22.17
C ASN A 25 -52.51 16.62 -21.87
N LEU A 26 -53.13 15.68 -22.61
CA LEU A 26 -54.54 15.37 -22.40
C LEU A 26 -54.83 14.63 -21.09
N ASP A 27 -53.83 13.95 -20.52
CA ASP A 27 -53.91 13.31 -19.21
C ASP A 27 -53.51 14.23 -18.05
N HIS A 28 -53.52 15.55 -18.26
CA HIS A 28 -53.17 16.49 -17.19
C HIS A 28 -54.05 16.35 -15.94
N TYR A 29 -55.33 16.01 -16.13
CA TYR A 29 -56.30 15.76 -15.05
C TYR A 29 -56.26 14.30 -14.62
N THR A 30 -55.13 13.90 -14.06
CA THR A 30 -54.94 12.58 -13.45
C THR A 30 -55.13 12.71 -11.94
N TYR A 31 -56.03 11.89 -11.39
CA TYR A 31 -56.31 11.79 -9.96
C TYR A 31 -55.80 10.44 -9.46
N GLU A 32 -54.72 10.47 -8.67
CA GLU A 32 -54.05 9.27 -8.15
C GLU A 32 -54.93 8.56 -7.13
N ALA A 33 -55.01 7.22 -7.21
CA ALA A 33 -55.85 6.44 -6.33
C ALA A 33 -55.30 6.35 -4.90
N GLU A 34 -53.97 6.42 -4.74
CA GLU A 34 -53.29 6.48 -3.44
C GLU A 34 -53.58 7.75 -2.64
N ASP A 35 -53.93 8.86 -3.31
CA ASP A 35 -54.29 10.13 -2.69
C ASP A 35 -55.82 10.22 -2.45
N ALA A 36 -56.59 9.23 -2.93
CA ALA A 36 -58.04 9.17 -2.85
C ALA A 36 -58.55 8.54 -1.54
N ARG A 37 -59.85 8.70 -1.25
CA ARG A 37 -60.45 8.09 -0.06
C ARG A 37 -60.84 6.64 -0.37
N LEU A 38 -60.12 5.71 0.25
CA LEU A 38 -60.34 4.26 0.10
C LEU A 38 -61.34 3.74 1.13
N HIS A 39 -62.31 2.94 0.69
CA HIS A 39 -63.16 2.15 1.59
C HIS A 39 -62.84 0.67 1.40
N GLN A 40 -62.29 0.02 2.43
CA GLN A 40 -61.82 -1.38 2.38
C GLN A 40 -60.74 -1.61 1.31
N GLY A 41 -59.64 -0.86 1.40
CA GLY A 41 -58.46 -0.98 0.55
C GLY A 41 -57.20 -0.47 1.25
N SER A 42 -56.05 -0.62 0.60
CA SER A 42 -54.75 -0.15 1.11
C SER A 42 -53.88 0.43 0.01
N VAL A 43 -53.03 1.40 0.36
CA VAL A 43 -52.04 1.95 -0.57
C VAL A 43 -50.87 0.98 -0.72
N VAL A 44 -50.45 0.76 -1.96
CA VAL A 44 -49.29 -0.07 -2.34
C VAL A 44 -48.31 0.81 -3.07
N GLU A 45 -47.34 1.34 -2.34
CA GLU A 45 -46.25 2.11 -2.93
C GLU A 45 -45.29 1.20 -3.70
N ARG A 46 -44.72 1.72 -4.80
CA ARG A 46 -43.83 0.94 -5.67
C ARG A 46 -42.65 1.79 -6.13
N GLU A 47 -41.45 1.26 -5.94
CA GLU A 47 -40.24 1.92 -6.44
C GLU A 47 -40.23 1.96 -7.98
N PRO A 48 -39.95 3.12 -8.58
CA PRO A 48 -39.80 3.22 -10.02
C PRO A 48 -38.65 2.31 -10.52
N PRO A 49 -38.84 1.59 -11.63
CA PRO A 49 -37.78 0.77 -12.20
C PRO A 49 -36.65 1.64 -12.76
N VAL A 50 -35.40 1.19 -12.61
CA VAL A 50 -34.21 1.95 -13.03
C VAL A 50 -34.03 1.90 -14.56
N ASP A 51 -34.37 0.77 -15.19
CA ASP A 51 -34.05 0.49 -16.60
C ASP A 51 -35.18 0.79 -17.59
N ARG A 52 -36.38 1.10 -17.09
CA ARG A 52 -37.57 1.35 -17.92
C ARG A 52 -38.46 2.41 -17.27
N PRO A 53 -39.29 3.12 -18.03
CA PRO A 53 -40.27 4.01 -17.44
C PRO A 53 -41.29 3.25 -16.59
N ALA A 54 -41.75 3.88 -15.50
CA ALA A 54 -42.87 3.39 -14.71
C ALA A 54 -44.15 3.37 -15.57
N SER A 55 -44.96 2.33 -15.39
CA SER A 55 -46.25 2.15 -16.05
C SER A 55 -47.43 2.65 -15.21
N TRP A 56 -47.16 3.49 -14.21
CA TRP A 56 -48.10 4.08 -13.26
C TRP A 56 -47.66 5.51 -12.94
N THR A 57 -48.57 6.30 -12.37
CA THR A 57 -48.30 7.65 -11.87
C THR A 57 -48.30 7.67 -10.34
N GLY A 58 -48.01 8.81 -9.71
CA GLY A 58 -47.92 8.87 -8.25
C GLY A 58 -46.91 7.92 -7.58
N THR A 59 -47.13 7.60 -6.31
CA THR A 59 -46.25 6.74 -5.50
C THR A 59 -46.54 5.24 -5.69
N GLY A 60 -47.65 4.87 -6.33
CA GLY A 60 -47.95 3.47 -6.59
C GLY A 60 -49.39 3.23 -7.02
N PHE A 61 -50.13 2.50 -6.19
CA PHE A 61 -51.49 2.06 -6.50
C PHE A 61 -52.35 2.00 -5.22
N ALA A 62 -53.67 2.00 -5.38
CA ALA A 62 -54.61 1.54 -4.36
C ALA A 62 -54.99 0.07 -4.62
N ARG A 63 -54.67 -0.82 -3.67
CA ARG A 63 -55.18 -2.19 -3.66
C ARG A 63 -56.61 -2.20 -3.15
N MET A 64 -57.52 -2.61 -4.02
CA MET A 64 -58.95 -2.66 -3.76
C MET A 64 -59.45 -4.10 -3.82
N LEU A 65 -60.34 -4.48 -2.90
CA LEU A 65 -60.93 -5.82 -2.78
C LEU A 65 -62.31 -5.90 -3.44
N GLU A 66 -62.85 -7.10 -3.62
CA GLU A 66 -64.22 -7.28 -4.09
C GLU A 66 -65.24 -6.59 -3.17
N GLY A 67 -66.19 -5.82 -3.72
CA GLY A 67 -67.19 -5.07 -2.96
C GLY A 67 -66.69 -3.74 -2.36
N SER A 68 -65.42 -3.38 -2.57
CA SER A 68 -64.83 -2.12 -2.10
C SER A 68 -65.07 -0.95 -3.06
N TRP A 69 -64.73 0.28 -2.64
CA TRP A 69 -64.82 1.46 -3.52
C TRP A 69 -63.78 2.54 -3.18
N VAL A 70 -63.43 3.34 -4.19
CA VAL A 70 -62.54 4.51 -4.07
C VAL A 70 -63.27 5.77 -4.49
N GLU A 71 -63.09 6.85 -3.72
CA GLU A 71 -63.69 8.17 -3.97
C GLU A 71 -62.62 9.18 -4.40
N PHE A 72 -62.66 9.58 -5.67
CA PHE A 72 -61.81 10.64 -6.23
C PHE A 72 -62.48 11.99 -6.06
N HIS A 73 -61.77 12.95 -5.47
CA HIS A 73 -62.25 14.32 -5.32
C HIS A 73 -61.75 15.19 -6.48
N VAL A 74 -62.67 15.68 -7.30
CA VAL A 74 -62.40 16.43 -8.53
C VAL A 74 -62.82 17.88 -8.31
N SER A 75 -61.90 18.84 -8.39
CA SER A 75 -62.20 20.25 -8.07
C SER A 75 -61.66 21.28 -9.05
N ASP A 76 -60.84 20.83 -10.00
CA ASP A 76 -60.03 21.63 -10.92
C ASP A 76 -60.43 21.43 -12.38
N VAL A 77 -61.72 21.16 -12.63
CA VAL A 77 -62.29 21.03 -13.98
C VAL A 77 -62.04 22.33 -14.76
N PRO A 78 -61.31 22.29 -15.89
CA PRO A 78 -60.85 23.50 -16.57
C PRO A 78 -61.93 24.20 -17.40
N PHE A 79 -62.86 23.42 -17.95
CA PHE A 79 -63.81 23.88 -18.95
C PHE A 79 -65.10 23.07 -18.85
N SER A 80 -66.25 23.72 -19.04
CA SER A 80 -67.54 23.01 -18.97
C SER A 80 -67.79 22.22 -20.26
N THR A 81 -67.55 20.91 -20.24
CA THR A 81 -67.67 20.04 -21.43
C THR A 81 -67.77 18.55 -21.04
N GLU A 82 -67.84 17.68 -22.06
CA GLU A 82 -67.74 16.24 -21.93
C GLU A 82 -66.29 15.77 -21.74
N TYR A 83 -66.09 14.84 -20.81
CA TYR A 83 -64.82 14.20 -20.51
C TYR A 83 -64.94 12.70 -20.67
N ASP A 84 -64.01 12.10 -21.41
CA ASP A 84 -63.84 10.66 -21.41
C ASP A 84 -63.13 10.26 -20.11
N VAL A 85 -63.72 9.32 -19.37
CA VAL A 85 -63.16 8.83 -18.11
C VAL A 85 -62.31 7.61 -18.41
N ILE A 86 -61.07 7.62 -17.92
CA ILE A 86 -60.13 6.52 -18.08
C ILE A 86 -59.74 6.02 -16.69
N ILE A 87 -59.87 4.71 -16.47
CA ILE A 87 -59.38 4.05 -15.26
C ILE A 87 -58.08 3.36 -15.62
N ARG A 88 -56.97 3.75 -15.00
CA ARG A 88 -55.68 3.07 -15.10
C ARG A 88 -55.56 2.07 -13.94
N TYR A 89 -55.13 0.84 -14.24
CA TYR A 89 -55.09 -0.24 -13.25
C TYR A 89 -54.10 -1.35 -13.62
N GLU A 90 -53.69 -2.13 -12.62
CA GLU A 90 -52.90 -3.34 -12.77
C GLU A 90 -53.70 -4.56 -12.24
N PRO A 91 -54.07 -5.51 -13.11
CA PRO A 91 -54.81 -6.71 -12.70
C PRO A 91 -53.93 -7.63 -11.85
N GLN A 92 -54.48 -8.16 -10.76
CA GLN A 92 -53.82 -9.17 -9.90
C GLN A 92 -54.39 -10.58 -10.12
N HIS A 93 -55.52 -10.69 -10.81
CA HIS A 93 -56.23 -11.94 -11.08
C HIS A 93 -56.21 -12.25 -12.59
N PRO A 94 -56.13 -13.53 -13.01
CA PRO A 94 -56.11 -13.91 -14.42
C PRO A 94 -57.46 -13.67 -15.14
N GLU A 95 -58.58 -13.69 -14.41
CA GLU A 95 -59.91 -13.36 -14.95
C GLU A 95 -60.18 -11.85 -14.95
N HIS A 96 -61.10 -11.40 -15.81
CA HIS A 96 -61.49 -10.01 -15.92
C HIS A 96 -62.53 -9.64 -14.86
N TRP A 97 -62.41 -8.47 -14.25
CA TRP A 97 -63.48 -7.97 -13.37
C TRP A 97 -64.72 -7.66 -14.19
N GLN A 98 -65.84 -8.29 -13.86
CA GLN A 98 -67.05 -8.23 -14.68
C GLN A 98 -67.86 -6.96 -14.44
N GLU A 99 -67.93 -6.49 -13.20
CA GLU A 99 -68.74 -5.34 -12.83
C GLU A 99 -67.90 -4.28 -12.11
N VAL A 100 -67.61 -3.18 -12.79
CA VAL A 100 -67.05 -1.97 -12.19
C VAL A 100 -67.97 -0.81 -12.48
N ARG A 101 -68.39 -0.09 -11.44
CA ARG A 101 -69.34 1.02 -11.55
C ARG A 101 -68.68 2.33 -11.16
N VAL A 102 -68.83 3.36 -11.99
CA VAL A 102 -68.40 4.72 -11.68
C VAL A 102 -69.64 5.59 -11.50
N ARG A 103 -69.72 6.26 -10.35
CA ARG A 103 -70.82 7.17 -9.99
C ARG A 103 -70.30 8.58 -9.82
N VAL A 104 -70.90 9.52 -10.53
CA VAL A 104 -70.62 10.95 -10.38
C VAL A 104 -71.55 11.54 -9.32
N LEU A 105 -71.00 11.94 -8.19
CA LEU A 105 -71.74 12.61 -7.12
C LEU A 105 -71.63 14.12 -7.32
N ARG A 106 -72.72 14.73 -7.80
CA ARG A 106 -72.84 16.19 -8.00
C ARG A 106 -73.28 16.87 -6.71
N PRO A 107 -72.70 18.03 -6.34
CA PRO A 107 -73.09 18.75 -5.14
C PRO A 107 -74.45 19.46 -5.27
N ILE A 108 -74.81 19.85 -6.50
CA ILE A 108 -76.08 20.49 -6.85
C ILE A 108 -76.57 19.98 -8.22
N PRO A 109 -77.88 20.04 -8.51
CA PRO A 109 -78.42 19.74 -9.83
C PRO A 109 -77.86 20.65 -10.91
N VAL A 110 -77.71 20.13 -12.14
CA VAL A 110 -77.17 20.87 -13.27
C VAL A 110 -78.17 21.91 -13.75
N SER A 111 -77.71 23.15 -13.98
CA SER A 111 -78.57 24.21 -14.53
C SER A 111 -78.92 23.93 -15.99
N ALA A 112 -80.18 24.14 -16.38
CA ALA A 112 -80.61 24.05 -17.77
C ALA A 112 -79.89 25.04 -18.71
N SER A 113 -79.29 26.11 -18.16
CA SER A 113 -78.49 27.08 -18.91
C SER A 113 -77.02 26.68 -19.09
N SER A 114 -76.59 25.59 -18.46
CA SER A 114 -75.22 25.09 -18.54
C SER A 114 -74.99 24.29 -19.83
N PRO A 115 -73.76 24.23 -20.37
CA PRO A 115 -73.41 23.26 -21.40
C PRO A 115 -73.74 21.80 -21.04
N CYS A 116 -73.82 21.49 -19.74
CA CYS A 116 -74.21 20.17 -19.23
C CYS A 116 -75.71 20.05 -18.90
N GLY A 117 -76.56 21.02 -19.29
CA GLY A 117 -77.97 21.08 -18.89
C GLY A 117 -78.84 19.90 -19.32
N ASN A 118 -78.37 19.08 -20.26
CA ASN A 118 -79.05 17.87 -20.71
C ASN A 118 -78.70 16.61 -19.89
N THR A 119 -77.77 16.70 -18.94
CA THR A 119 -77.35 15.55 -18.13
C THR A 119 -78.48 15.10 -17.21
N ILE A 120 -78.82 13.81 -17.29
CA ILE A 120 -79.80 13.16 -16.42
C ILE A 120 -79.11 12.24 -15.40
N PRO A 121 -79.75 11.89 -14.26
CA PRO A 121 -79.14 11.03 -13.25
C PRO A 121 -78.63 9.67 -13.75
N ALA A 122 -79.18 9.15 -14.85
CA ALA A 122 -78.71 7.91 -15.46
C ALA A 122 -77.31 8.07 -16.12
N ASP A 123 -76.99 9.26 -16.64
CA ASP A 123 -75.70 9.55 -17.27
C ASP A 123 -74.56 9.60 -16.24
N ASP A 124 -74.89 9.83 -14.96
CA ASP A 124 -73.94 9.85 -13.84
C ASP A 124 -73.63 8.45 -13.29
N GLN A 125 -74.25 7.39 -13.83
CA GLN A 125 -74.02 6.00 -13.41
C GLN A 125 -73.49 5.17 -14.59
N LEU A 126 -72.18 4.95 -14.58
CA LEU A 126 -71.46 4.24 -15.64
C LEU A 126 -71.04 2.86 -15.18
N SER A 127 -71.08 1.88 -16.07
CA SER A 127 -70.63 0.50 -15.82
C SER A 127 -69.64 0.05 -16.89
N THR A 128 -68.59 -0.64 -16.48
CA THR A 128 -67.59 -1.24 -17.36
C THR A 128 -67.02 -2.53 -16.75
N SER A 129 -66.15 -3.21 -17.49
CA SER A 129 -65.35 -4.34 -17.02
C SER A 129 -63.86 -3.99 -17.06
N LEU A 130 -63.03 -4.67 -16.25
CA LEU A 130 -61.57 -4.52 -16.27
C LEU A 130 -60.93 -5.79 -16.83
N PRO A 131 -60.55 -5.82 -18.12
CA PRO A 131 -59.83 -6.95 -18.71
C PRO A 131 -58.49 -7.25 -18.03
N SER A 132 -58.16 -8.53 -17.85
CA SER A 132 -56.87 -8.96 -17.25
C SER A 132 -55.65 -8.70 -18.14
N GLY A 133 -55.85 -8.54 -19.45
CA GLY A 133 -54.79 -8.21 -20.42
C GLY A 133 -54.54 -6.70 -20.63
N ALA A 134 -55.33 -5.82 -20.01
CA ALA A 134 -55.22 -4.38 -20.18
C ALA A 134 -54.59 -3.70 -18.96
N ARG A 135 -54.20 -2.43 -19.13
CA ARG A 135 -53.69 -1.55 -18.06
C ARG A 135 -54.48 -0.26 -17.89
N TYR A 136 -55.46 -0.06 -18.77
CA TYR A 136 -56.43 1.00 -18.67
C TYR A 136 -57.73 0.56 -19.33
N VAL A 137 -58.84 1.19 -18.96
CA VAL A 137 -60.11 1.11 -19.68
C VAL A 137 -60.66 2.52 -19.87
N VAL A 138 -61.16 2.80 -21.07
CA VAL A 138 -61.92 4.03 -21.35
C VAL A 138 -63.40 3.69 -21.16
N LEU A 139 -64.11 4.47 -20.37
CA LEU A 139 -65.54 4.24 -20.15
C LEU A 139 -66.33 4.45 -21.45
N PRO A 140 -67.41 3.68 -21.68
CA PRO A 140 -68.13 3.69 -22.96
C PRO A 140 -68.87 5.00 -23.24
N GLN A 141 -69.25 5.74 -22.19
CA GLN A 141 -69.92 7.03 -22.27
C GLN A 141 -69.10 8.09 -21.52
N PRO A 142 -69.06 9.33 -22.03
CA PRO A 142 -68.38 10.43 -21.35
C PRO A 142 -69.24 10.96 -20.19
N ILE A 143 -68.65 11.81 -19.36
CA ILE A 143 -69.36 12.58 -18.34
C ILE A 143 -69.26 14.08 -18.64
N CYS A 144 -70.35 14.83 -18.49
CA CYS A 144 -70.32 16.28 -18.60
C CYS A 144 -70.04 16.92 -17.24
N LEU A 145 -68.96 17.69 -17.14
CA LEU A 145 -68.53 18.38 -15.91
C LEU A 145 -68.45 19.88 -16.16
N GLU A 146 -68.70 20.67 -15.11
CA GLU A 146 -68.74 22.13 -15.16
C GLU A 146 -67.52 22.74 -14.49
N ARG A 147 -66.97 23.78 -15.11
CA ARG A 147 -65.87 24.57 -14.53
C ARG A 147 -66.30 25.19 -13.21
N GLY A 148 -65.47 25.02 -12.17
CA GLY A 148 -65.67 25.64 -10.86
C GLY A 148 -66.63 24.89 -9.93
N VAL A 149 -67.07 23.69 -10.30
CA VAL A 149 -67.86 22.79 -9.45
C VAL A 149 -66.97 21.64 -8.96
N SER A 150 -67.11 21.27 -7.69
CA SER A 150 -66.39 20.13 -7.10
C SER A 150 -67.25 18.88 -7.12
N TYR A 151 -66.72 17.78 -7.66
CA TYR A 151 -67.38 16.50 -7.81
C TYR A 151 -66.70 15.42 -6.97
N THR A 152 -67.45 14.38 -6.62
CA THR A 152 -66.87 13.13 -6.10
C THR A 152 -67.17 12.00 -7.06
N LEU A 153 -66.14 11.41 -7.67
CA LEU A 153 -66.29 10.26 -8.54
C LEU A 153 -66.02 9.01 -7.72
N ARG A 154 -67.06 8.20 -7.49
CA ARG A 154 -66.95 6.94 -6.76
C ARG A 154 -66.81 5.79 -7.74
N LEU A 155 -65.70 5.06 -7.67
CA LEU A 155 -65.47 3.82 -8.40
C LEU A 155 -65.72 2.65 -7.46
N GLU A 156 -66.80 1.91 -7.70
CA GLU A 156 -67.21 0.72 -6.96
C GLU A 156 -66.79 -0.55 -7.72
N LEU A 157 -66.20 -1.49 -7.01
CA LEU A 157 -65.81 -2.79 -7.54
C LEU A 157 -66.85 -3.85 -7.18
N GLY A 158 -67.53 -4.40 -8.18
CA GLY A 158 -68.47 -5.52 -8.08
C GLY A 158 -67.74 -6.86 -8.09
N CYS A 159 -68.30 -7.89 -8.75
CA CYS A 159 -67.71 -9.23 -8.74
C CYS A 159 -66.51 -9.38 -9.71
N ALA A 160 -65.43 -10.02 -9.24
CA ALA A 160 -64.23 -10.30 -10.04
C ALA A 160 -64.40 -11.50 -10.99
N ALA A 161 -65.25 -12.45 -10.62
CA ALA A 161 -65.67 -13.61 -11.42
C ALA A 161 -67.16 -13.91 -11.13
N GLY A 162 -67.77 -14.89 -11.81
CA GLY A 162 -69.17 -15.26 -11.57
C GLY A 162 -69.50 -15.76 -10.15
N GLN A 163 -68.50 -15.88 -9.27
CA GLN A 163 -68.60 -16.32 -7.88
C GLN A 163 -67.80 -15.35 -6.99
N GLN A 164 -68.35 -15.00 -5.82
CA GLN A 164 -67.71 -14.07 -4.87
C GLN A 164 -66.40 -14.65 -4.35
N ASP A 165 -65.30 -13.94 -4.57
CA ASP A 165 -64.00 -14.22 -3.97
C ASP A 165 -63.54 -13.00 -3.14
N PRO A 166 -63.69 -13.04 -1.80
CA PRO A 166 -63.28 -11.93 -0.95
C PRO A 166 -61.76 -11.68 -0.95
N THR A 167 -60.96 -12.56 -1.55
CA THR A 167 -59.51 -12.37 -1.71
C THR A 167 -59.13 -11.77 -3.07
N ALA A 168 -60.07 -11.68 -4.01
CA ALA A 168 -59.84 -11.05 -5.30
C ALA A 168 -59.51 -9.56 -5.11
N SER A 169 -58.43 -9.11 -5.74
CA SER A 169 -57.97 -7.74 -5.65
C SER A 169 -57.55 -7.18 -7.00
N VAL A 170 -57.58 -5.86 -7.11
CA VAL A 170 -57.06 -5.11 -8.25
C VAL A 170 -56.27 -3.91 -7.73
N LEU A 171 -55.22 -3.52 -8.45
CA LEU A 171 -54.46 -2.32 -8.14
C LEU A 171 -54.98 -1.19 -9.04
N ILE A 172 -55.63 -0.18 -8.49
CA ILE A 172 -56.03 1.02 -9.23
C ILE A 172 -54.88 2.02 -9.16
N ASP A 173 -54.42 2.51 -10.30
CA ASP A 173 -53.37 3.53 -10.42
C ASP A 173 -54.01 4.91 -10.28
N SER A 174 -54.85 5.29 -11.25
CA SER A 174 -55.45 6.61 -11.28
C SER A 174 -56.73 6.65 -12.12
N LEU A 175 -57.51 7.71 -11.89
CA LEU A 175 -58.64 8.11 -12.74
C LEU A 175 -58.22 9.35 -13.54
N VAL A 176 -58.36 9.29 -14.87
CA VAL A 176 -57.99 10.38 -15.77
C VAL A 176 -59.24 10.95 -16.43
N LEU A 177 -59.38 12.27 -16.41
CA LEU A 177 -60.42 13.00 -17.13
C LEU A 177 -59.86 13.61 -18.40
N LEU A 178 -60.15 12.99 -19.54
CA LEU A 178 -59.65 13.43 -20.83
C LEU A 178 -60.71 14.31 -21.52
N PRO A 179 -60.45 15.61 -21.78
CA PRO A 179 -61.40 16.47 -22.48
C PRO A 179 -61.72 15.92 -23.87
N ARG A 180 -63.00 15.73 -24.17
CA ARG A 180 -63.43 15.16 -25.45
C ARG A 180 -63.21 16.17 -26.57
N TYR A 181 -62.33 15.85 -27.53
CA TYR A 181 -62.00 16.79 -28.61
C TYR A 181 -63.20 17.09 -29.53
N SER A 182 -64.14 16.14 -29.67
CA SER A 182 -65.32 16.28 -30.53
C SER A 182 -66.39 17.23 -30.01
N SER A 183 -66.23 17.78 -28.80
CA SER A 183 -67.11 18.85 -28.28
C SER A 183 -66.50 20.25 -28.45
N LEU A 184 -65.26 20.36 -28.93
CA LEU A 184 -64.54 21.63 -29.04
C LEU A 184 -64.71 22.25 -30.43
N GLU A 185 -65.12 23.52 -30.49
CA GLU A 185 -65.37 24.26 -31.74
C GLU A 185 -64.21 24.17 -32.75
N MET A 186 -62.96 24.12 -32.27
CA MET A 186 -61.78 23.99 -33.14
C MET A 186 -61.80 22.74 -34.05
N PHE A 187 -62.59 21.71 -33.71
CA PHE A 187 -62.74 20.47 -34.47
C PHE A 187 -64.13 20.32 -35.14
N ILE A 188 -65.14 21.06 -34.69
CA ILE A 188 -66.54 20.85 -35.13
C ILE A 188 -67.22 22.06 -35.79
N ALA A 189 -66.52 23.18 -35.96
CA ALA A 189 -67.09 24.39 -36.58
C ALA A 189 -67.55 24.20 -38.05
N GLY A 190 -67.15 23.12 -38.72
CA GLY A 190 -67.58 22.79 -40.09
C GLY A 190 -66.81 23.51 -41.20
N ASP A 191 -65.90 24.42 -40.86
CA ASP A 191 -64.98 25.04 -41.82
C ASP A 191 -63.84 24.08 -42.25
N PRO A 192 -63.21 24.28 -43.42
CA PRO A 192 -62.11 23.43 -43.90
C PRO A 192 -60.96 23.27 -42.90
N GLY A 193 -60.67 24.28 -42.09
CA GLY A 193 -59.64 24.23 -41.06
C GLY A 193 -60.02 23.32 -39.88
N SER A 194 -61.26 23.38 -39.39
CA SER A 194 -61.74 22.46 -38.34
C SER A 194 -61.77 21.01 -38.81
N MET A 195 -62.22 20.75 -40.04
CA MET A 195 -62.23 19.41 -40.64
C MET A 195 -60.80 18.86 -40.78
N GLY A 196 -59.85 19.66 -41.28
CA GLY A 196 -58.45 19.23 -41.41
C GLY A 196 -57.77 18.95 -40.07
N ARG A 197 -58.05 19.76 -39.03
CA ARG A 197 -57.57 19.50 -37.67
C ARG A 197 -58.14 18.19 -37.10
N ARG A 198 -59.44 17.94 -37.31
CA ARG A 198 -60.12 16.72 -36.86
C ARG A 198 -59.54 15.48 -37.54
N GLU A 199 -59.41 15.51 -38.86
CA GLU A 199 -58.80 14.41 -39.62
C GLU A 199 -57.37 14.12 -39.16
N THR A 200 -56.57 15.17 -38.91
CA THR A 200 -55.21 15.01 -38.36
C THR A 200 -55.24 14.37 -36.97
N PHE A 201 -56.10 14.86 -36.08
CA PHE A 201 -56.21 14.34 -34.71
C PHE A 201 -56.58 12.86 -34.68
N GLU A 202 -57.53 12.45 -35.53
CA GLU A 202 -58.01 11.08 -35.66
C GLU A 202 -56.99 10.18 -36.37
N ARG A 203 -56.41 10.62 -37.49
CA ARG A 203 -55.40 9.87 -38.26
C ARG A 203 -54.18 9.52 -37.43
N TYR A 204 -53.66 10.49 -36.66
CA TYR A 204 -52.48 10.29 -35.81
C TYR A 204 -52.82 9.82 -34.40
N ARG A 205 -54.11 9.58 -34.10
CA ARG A 205 -54.61 9.09 -32.81
C ARG A 205 -54.07 9.89 -31.63
N CYS A 206 -54.14 11.21 -31.71
CA CYS A 206 -53.46 12.11 -30.78
C CYS A 206 -53.87 11.94 -29.30
N ALA A 207 -55.04 11.35 -29.01
CA ALA A 207 -55.47 11.05 -27.64
C ALA A 207 -54.95 9.71 -27.08
N GLN A 208 -54.75 8.71 -27.93
CA GLN A 208 -54.42 7.34 -27.51
C GLN A 208 -53.16 7.23 -26.63
N PRO A 209 -52.07 7.98 -26.88
CA PRO A 209 -50.87 7.93 -26.02
C PRO A 209 -51.13 8.32 -24.57
N PHE A 210 -52.18 9.09 -24.28
CA PHE A 210 -52.49 9.58 -22.93
C PHE A 210 -53.41 8.65 -22.13
N HIS A 211 -53.85 7.53 -22.71
CA HIS A 211 -54.71 6.58 -21.99
C HIS A 211 -53.91 5.76 -20.96
N ALA A 212 -52.68 5.38 -21.30
CA ALA A 212 -51.77 4.67 -20.41
C ALA A 212 -50.86 5.64 -19.65
N ALA A 213 -50.41 5.25 -18.46
CA ALA A 213 -49.38 5.98 -17.72
C ALA A 213 -47.98 5.73 -18.35
N GLY A 214 -47.14 6.77 -18.36
CA GLY A 214 -45.75 6.71 -18.79
C GLY A 214 -45.37 7.79 -19.83
N PRO A 215 -44.13 7.74 -20.38
CA PRO A 215 -43.69 8.66 -21.42
C PRO A 215 -44.45 8.38 -22.72
N SER A 216 -45.22 9.37 -23.15
CA SER A 216 -46.04 9.28 -24.35
C SER A 216 -45.49 10.20 -25.44
N PRO A 217 -44.64 9.70 -26.36
CA PRO A 217 -44.08 10.52 -27.43
C PRO A 217 -45.20 11.03 -28.33
N VAL A 218 -45.42 12.34 -28.32
CA VAL A 218 -46.44 13.01 -29.13
C VAL A 218 -45.89 13.21 -30.53
N ALA A 219 -46.59 12.70 -31.55
CA ALA A 219 -46.25 12.96 -32.93
C ALA A 219 -46.26 14.47 -33.21
N GLU A 220 -45.33 14.98 -34.02
CA GLU A 220 -45.20 16.41 -34.33
C GLU A 220 -46.54 17.08 -34.77
N PRO A 221 -47.38 16.46 -35.62
CA PRO A 221 -48.69 17.02 -35.97
C PRO A 221 -49.64 17.18 -34.77
N CYS A 222 -49.56 16.27 -33.80
CA CYS A 222 -50.37 16.33 -32.58
C CYS A 222 -49.90 17.44 -31.63
N SER A 223 -48.60 17.72 -31.55
CA SER A 223 -48.04 18.74 -30.64
C SER A 223 -48.67 20.13 -30.84
N SER A 224 -48.80 20.57 -32.10
CA SER A 224 -49.44 21.85 -32.45
C SER A 224 -50.94 21.89 -32.09
N LEU A 225 -51.65 20.78 -32.30
CA LEU A 225 -53.07 20.65 -31.94
C LEU A 225 -53.28 20.64 -30.43
N LEU A 226 -52.42 19.94 -29.68
CA LEU A 226 -52.47 19.91 -28.22
C LEU A 226 -52.14 21.28 -27.61
N HIS A 227 -51.18 22.00 -28.18
CA HIS A 227 -50.91 23.38 -27.79
C HIS A 227 -52.14 24.28 -27.97
N SER A 228 -52.79 24.18 -29.14
CA SER A 228 -54.01 24.94 -29.43
C SER A 228 -55.17 24.57 -28.51
N LEU A 229 -55.33 23.28 -28.22
CA LEU A 229 -56.35 22.74 -27.31
C LEU A 229 -56.11 23.24 -25.88
N SER A 230 -54.88 23.15 -25.37
CA SER A 230 -54.48 23.72 -24.08
C SER A 230 -54.81 25.21 -24.01
N ALA A 231 -54.49 25.97 -25.07
CA ALA A 231 -54.77 27.40 -25.17
C ALA A 231 -56.26 27.74 -25.09
N ILE A 232 -57.12 26.89 -25.65
CA ILE A 232 -58.58 27.06 -25.61
C ILE A 232 -59.14 26.71 -24.23
N LEU A 233 -58.71 25.58 -23.65
CA LEU A 233 -59.24 25.12 -22.35
C LEU A 233 -58.87 26.06 -21.20
N HIS A 234 -57.69 26.68 -21.25
CA HIS A 234 -57.16 27.49 -20.14
C HIS A 234 -57.13 28.99 -20.40
N ASP A 235 -57.64 29.46 -21.54
CA ASP A 235 -57.46 30.84 -22.00
C ASP A 235 -55.97 31.27 -22.07
N GLY A 236 -55.13 30.36 -22.56
CA GLY A 236 -53.68 30.48 -22.58
C GLY A 236 -52.98 29.21 -22.12
N VAL A 237 -51.80 29.36 -21.52
CA VAL A 237 -50.99 28.24 -21.03
C VAL A 237 -50.83 28.30 -19.51
N LEU A 238 -50.50 27.17 -18.88
CA LEU A 238 -50.43 27.06 -17.43
C LEU A 238 -49.02 27.35 -16.90
N PRO A 239 -48.87 27.96 -15.71
CA PRO A 239 -47.57 28.17 -15.09
C PRO A 239 -46.95 26.86 -14.62
N CYS A 240 -45.64 26.71 -14.75
CA CYS A 240 -44.92 25.49 -14.37
C CYS A 240 -45.10 25.10 -12.90
N LEU A 241 -44.95 26.08 -11.99
CA LEU A 241 -45.01 25.89 -10.53
C LEU A 241 -44.02 24.84 -10.01
N CYS A 242 -42.80 24.81 -10.55
CA CYS A 242 -41.75 23.90 -10.08
C CYS A 242 -41.35 24.22 -8.62
N ASP A 243 -41.24 23.19 -7.78
CA ASP A 243 -40.84 23.36 -6.39
C ASP A 243 -39.38 23.84 -6.33
N PRO A 244 -39.08 24.94 -5.61
CA PRO A 244 -37.73 25.52 -5.59
C PRO A 244 -36.70 24.64 -4.87
N GLN A 245 -37.13 23.77 -3.96
CA GLN A 245 -36.24 22.84 -3.25
C GLN A 245 -36.02 21.57 -4.04
N GLY A 246 -37.07 21.02 -4.67
CA GLY A 246 -37.01 19.75 -5.38
C GLY A 246 -36.68 19.85 -6.87
N SER A 247 -36.73 21.04 -7.48
CA SER A 247 -36.44 21.25 -8.91
C SER A 247 -35.07 21.88 -9.15
N LEU A 248 -34.49 21.62 -10.32
CA LEU A 248 -33.24 22.23 -10.80
C LEU A 248 -33.47 23.61 -11.45
N SER A 249 -34.70 23.90 -11.88
CA SER A 249 -35.09 25.16 -12.54
C SER A 249 -36.56 25.48 -12.22
N ALA A 250 -36.91 26.76 -12.28
CA ALA A 250 -38.30 27.23 -12.27
C ALA A 250 -38.99 27.01 -13.64
N GLU A 251 -38.21 26.83 -14.71
CA GLU A 251 -38.70 26.50 -16.04
C GLU A 251 -38.91 24.99 -16.18
N CYS A 252 -40.10 24.60 -16.63
CA CYS A 252 -40.48 23.23 -16.94
C CYS A 252 -40.47 22.99 -18.47
N GLN A 253 -40.70 21.73 -18.87
CA GLN A 253 -40.88 21.41 -20.28
C GLN A 253 -42.14 22.13 -20.84
N PRO A 254 -42.04 22.78 -22.02
CA PRO A 254 -43.14 23.58 -22.57
C PRO A 254 -44.36 22.73 -22.97
N GLN A 255 -44.17 21.44 -23.22
CA GLN A 255 -45.25 20.48 -23.43
C GLN A 255 -45.33 19.57 -22.20
N GLY A 256 -46.53 19.38 -21.63
CA GLY A 256 -46.79 18.55 -20.46
C GLY A 256 -46.39 19.14 -19.11
N GLY A 257 -45.43 20.07 -19.08
CA GLY A 257 -45.11 20.85 -17.88
C GLY A 257 -44.26 20.15 -16.84
N GLN A 258 -43.54 19.07 -17.21
CA GLN A 258 -42.66 18.35 -16.29
C GLN A 258 -41.46 19.21 -15.89
N CYS A 259 -41.29 19.43 -14.60
CA CYS A 259 -40.12 20.10 -14.03
C CYS A 259 -38.92 19.16 -14.01
N ARG A 260 -37.71 19.74 -14.09
CA ARG A 260 -36.47 18.96 -13.98
C ARG A 260 -36.16 18.68 -12.51
N CYS A 261 -36.53 17.50 -12.03
CA CYS A 261 -36.39 17.15 -10.62
C CYS A 261 -34.93 16.90 -10.23
N LYS A 262 -34.62 17.17 -8.96
CA LYS A 262 -33.39 16.74 -8.28
C LYS A 262 -33.39 15.23 -8.06
N PRO A 263 -32.24 14.62 -7.73
CA PRO A 263 -32.17 13.17 -7.49
C PRO A 263 -33.21 12.70 -6.47
N ASN A 264 -33.88 11.59 -6.81
CA ASN A 264 -34.90 10.94 -5.98
C ASN A 264 -36.12 11.80 -5.63
N VAL A 265 -36.35 12.88 -6.38
CA VAL A 265 -37.56 13.70 -6.27
C VAL A 265 -38.45 13.40 -7.47
N MET A 266 -39.76 13.35 -7.24
CA MET A 266 -40.73 12.99 -8.27
C MET A 266 -41.95 13.92 -8.31
N GLY A 267 -42.80 13.68 -9.31
CA GLY A 267 -44.01 14.45 -9.62
C GLY A 267 -43.75 15.58 -10.62
N ARG A 268 -44.83 16.08 -11.25
CA ARG A 268 -44.74 17.14 -12.28
C ARG A 268 -44.01 18.39 -11.78
N ARG A 269 -44.26 18.78 -10.52
CA ARG A 269 -43.66 19.94 -9.84
C ARG A 269 -42.44 19.60 -8.98
N CYS A 270 -42.00 18.34 -8.95
CA CYS A 270 -40.88 17.87 -8.13
C CYS A 270 -41.02 18.21 -6.63
N HIS A 271 -42.18 17.95 -6.03
CA HIS A 271 -42.53 18.39 -4.68
C HIS A 271 -42.54 17.27 -3.63
N ARG A 272 -42.22 16.03 -4.00
CA ARG A 272 -42.19 14.87 -3.09
C ARG A 272 -41.06 13.90 -3.43
N CYS A 273 -40.63 13.11 -2.45
CA CYS A 273 -39.65 12.05 -2.65
C CYS A 273 -40.23 10.89 -3.45
N SER A 274 -39.39 10.21 -4.23
CA SER A 274 -39.77 8.93 -4.84
C SER A 274 -39.89 7.83 -3.76
N PRO A 275 -40.79 6.85 -3.92
CA PRO A 275 -40.85 5.67 -3.04
C PRO A 275 -39.47 5.05 -2.84
N GLY A 276 -39.18 4.58 -1.63
CA GLY A 276 -37.85 4.08 -1.28
C GLY A 276 -36.83 5.19 -0.96
N THR A 277 -37.26 6.46 -0.87
CA THR A 277 -36.40 7.59 -0.49
C THR A 277 -37.07 8.55 0.49
N PHE A 278 -36.28 9.31 1.25
CA PHE A 278 -36.74 10.18 2.33
C PHE A 278 -35.95 11.49 2.44
N GLY A 279 -36.47 12.44 3.23
CA GLY A 279 -35.76 13.66 3.62
C GLY A 279 -35.71 14.71 2.52
N PHE A 280 -36.88 15.10 1.99
CA PHE A 280 -37.02 16.14 0.98
C PHE A 280 -36.32 17.44 1.38
N GLY A 281 -35.44 17.95 0.52
CA GLY A 281 -34.75 19.21 0.76
C GLY A 281 -33.92 19.72 -0.42
N PRO A 282 -33.02 20.70 -0.21
CA PRO A 282 -32.26 21.35 -1.29
C PRO A 282 -31.35 20.41 -2.10
N GLY A 283 -31.00 19.24 -1.57
CA GLY A 283 -30.22 18.22 -2.26
C GLY A 283 -31.04 17.15 -2.99
N GLY A 284 -32.37 17.25 -2.98
CA GLY A 284 -33.27 16.16 -3.40
C GLY A 284 -33.65 15.26 -2.22
N CYS A 285 -33.82 13.96 -2.46
CA CYS A 285 -34.12 12.95 -1.43
C CYS A 285 -33.02 11.88 -1.34
N ARG A 286 -32.96 11.17 -0.20
CA ARG A 286 -31.96 10.15 0.09
C ARG A 286 -32.59 8.76 0.09
N ALA A 287 -31.90 7.78 -0.47
CA ALA A 287 -32.38 6.39 -0.45
C ALA A 287 -32.49 5.84 0.98
N CYS A 288 -33.57 5.09 1.26
CA CYS A 288 -33.83 4.47 2.57
C CYS A 288 -32.75 3.45 2.95
N GLN A 289 -32.33 2.61 1.99
CA GLN A 289 -31.39 1.51 2.20
C GLN A 289 -31.85 0.52 3.27
N CYS A 290 -33.15 0.17 3.27
CA CYS A 290 -33.68 -0.87 4.15
C CYS A 290 -33.06 -2.24 3.83
N SER A 291 -32.71 -3.00 4.86
CA SER A 291 -32.17 -4.35 4.73
C SER A 291 -33.25 -5.31 4.24
N SER A 292 -33.06 -5.94 3.09
CA SER A 292 -34.01 -6.91 2.54
C SER A 292 -34.28 -8.12 3.46
N GLU A 293 -33.34 -8.43 4.35
CA GLU A 293 -33.47 -9.54 5.30
C GLU A 293 -34.15 -9.11 6.61
N GLY A 294 -33.91 -7.88 7.06
CA GLY A 294 -34.40 -7.38 8.34
C GLY A 294 -35.63 -6.47 8.24
N SER A 295 -36.00 -5.98 7.06
CA SER A 295 -37.20 -5.19 6.82
C SER A 295 -38.30 -5.97 6.10
N VAL A 296 -39.53 -5.49 6.22
CA VAL A 296 -40.70 -6.01 5.51
C VAL A 296 -40.76 -5.47 4.07
N SER A 297 -40.26 -4.25 3.86
CA SER A 297 -40.23 -3.54 2.58
C SER A 297 -38.94 -2.75 2.43
N THR A 298 -38.56 -2.44 1.18
CA THR A 298 -37.47 -1.49 0.86
C THR A 298 -37.91 -0.04 0.99
N ILE A 299 -39.22 0.20 1.07
CA ILE A 299 -39.82 1.52 1.22
C ILE A 299 -39.85 1.90 2.71
N CYS A 300 -39.36 3.11 3.00
CA CYS A 300 -39.33 3.68 4.34
C CYS A 300 -40.23 4.93 4.43
N ASP A 301 -40.45 5.38 5.66
CA ASP A 301 -41.17 6.63 5.90
C ASP A 301 -40.47 7.84 5.22
N SER A 302 -41.22 8.58 4.40
CA SER A 302 -40.68 9.63 3.52
C SER A 302 -40.10 10.85 4.27
N ALA A 303 -40.47 11.05 5.53
CA ALA A 303 -39.96 12.14 6.36
C ALA A 303 -38.76 11.71 7.21
N THR A 304 -38.88 10.58 7.92
CA THR A 304 -37.91 10.12 8.93
C THR A 304 -36.87 9.16 8.38
N GLY A 305 -37.18 8.45 7.30
CA GLY A 305 -36.32 7.41 6.75
C GLY A 305 -36.42 6.05 7.45
N GLN A 306 -37.34 5.88 8.41
CA GLN A 306 -37.46 4.65 9.18
C GLN A 306 -38.07 3.53 8.33
N CYS A 307 -37.33 2.43 8.18
CA CYS A 307 -37.80 1.21 7.54
C CYS A 307 -38.73 0.41 8.46
N SER A 308 -39.69 -0.31 7.87
CA SER A 308 -40.56 -1.24 8.61
C SER A 308 -39.80 -2.51 8.94
N CYS A 309 -39.32 -2.66 10.18
CA CYS A 309 -38.50 -3.79 10.60
C CYS A 309 -39.32 -5.04 10.91
N ARG A 310 -38.75 -6.21 10.61
CA ARG A 310 -39.26 -7.50 11.06
C ARG A 310 -39.04 -7.66 12.55
N GLU A 311 -39.77 -8.60 13.16
CA GLU A 311 -39.66 -8.87 14.60
C GLU A 311 -38.21 -9.14 15.03
N GLY A 312 -37.76 -8.46 16.09
CA GLY A 312 -36.40 -8.52 16.61
C GLY A 312 -35.35 -7.70 15.83
N ALA A 313 -35.62 -7.28 14.58
CA ALA A 313 -34.76 -6.38 13.82
C ALA A 313 -35.02 -4.90 14.19
N HIS A 314 -33.98 -4.07 14.16
CA HIS A 314 -34.02 -2.69 14.65
C HIS A 314 -33.09 -1.77 13.85
N GLY A 315 -33.19 -0.47 14.10
CA GLY A 315 -32.43 0.59 13.43
C GLY A 315 -33.18 1.20 12.25
N LEU A 316 -32.69 2.33 11.75
CA LEU A 316 -33.29 3.05 10.62
C LEU A 316 -33.44 2.17 9.38
N ARG A 317 -32.48 1.25 9.18
CA ARG A 317 -32.40 0.34 8.03
C ARG A 317 -32.82 -1.10 8.35
N CYS A 318 -33.19 -1.39 9.59
CA CYS A 318 -33.46 -2.75 10.06
C CYS A 318 -32.28 -3.71 9.80
N ASP A 319 -31.05 -3.23 10.01
CA ASP A 319 -29.79 -3.90 9.66
C ASP A 319 -29.09 -4.58 10.85
N ARG A 320 -29.74 -4.57 12.02
CA ARG A 320 -29.21 -5.11 13.27
C ARG A 320 -30.34 -5.62 14.14
N CYS A 321 -30.00 -6.41 15.14
CA CYS A 321 -30.97 -6.82 16.15
C CYS A 321 -31.25 -5.69 17.15
N GLN A 322 -32.48 -5.68 17.66
CA GLN A 322 -32.88 -4.83 18.78
C GLN A 322 -32.02 -5.15 20.02
N PRO A 323 -31.78 -4.19 20.93
CA PRO A 323 -31.15 -4.49 22.22
C PRO A 323 -31.81 -5.69 22.91
N GLY A 324 -30.99 -6.55 23.51
CA GLY A 324 -31.44 -7.83 24.08
C GLY A 324 -31.70 -8.94 23.05
N HIS A 325 -31.33 -8.78 21.78
CA HIS A 325 -31.42 -9.80 20.75
C HIS A 325 -30.10 -9.93 19.95
N TRP A 326 -29.86 -11.11 19.36
CA TRP A 326 -28.65 -11.41 18.60
C TRP A 326 -28.92 -12.33 17.40
N GLY A 327 -27.95 -12.41 16.48
CA GLY A 327 -27.99 -13.37 15.37
C GLY A 327 -28.71 -12.88 14.10
N PHE A 328 -28.52 -11.61 13.73
CA PHE A 328 -29.03 -11.05 12.47
C PHE A 328 -28.68 -11.96 11.27
N PRO A 329 -29.62 -12.21 10.32
CA PRO A 329 -30.92 -11.54 10.15
C PRO A 329 -32.07 -12.10 10.98
N ALA A 330 -31.96 -13.32 11.51
CA ALA A 330 -33.00 -13.97 12.31
C ALA A 330 -32.77 -13.71 13.80
N CYS A 331 -33.05 -12.48 14.23
CA CYS A 331 -32.78 -12.02 15.60
C CYS A 331 -33.51 -12.84 16.66
N ARG A 332 -32.77 -13.31 17.67
CA ARG A 332 -33.28 -14.12 18.79
C ARG A 332 -33.00 -13.42 20.11
N PRO A 333 -33.89 -13.55 21.11
CA PRO A 333 -33.64 -12.97 22.43
C PRO A 333 -32.39 -13.57 23.08
N CYS A 334 -31.67 -12.74 23.83
CA CYS A 334 -30.51 -13.14 24.62
C CYS A 334 -30.90 -14.21 25.67
N GLN A 335 -30.04 -15.21 25.85
CA GLN A 335 -30.28 -16.33 26.77
C GLN A 335 -29.30 -16.31 27.93
N CYS A 336 -29.53 -15.40 28.89
CA CYS A 336 -28.60 -15.10 29.99
C CYS A 336 -29.04 -15.63 31.36
N ASN A 337 -29.89 -16.67 31.40
CA ASN A 337 -30.42 -17.26 32.64
C ASN A 337 -31.04 -16.24 33.62
N GLY A 338 -31.55 -15.11 33.13
CA GLY A 338 -32.10 -14.02 33.95
C GLY A 338 -31.06 -13.08 34.58
N HIS A 339 -29.76 -13.37 34.42
CA HIS A 339 -28.68 -12.62 35.06
C HIS A 339 -28.11 -11.49 34.19
N ALA A 340 -28.53 -11.37 32.92
CA ALA A 340 -28.26 -10.20 32.08
C ALA A 340 -29.42 -9.97 31.09
N GLU A 341 -29.63 -8.72 30.71
CA GLU A 341 -30.65 -8.31 29.72
C GLU A 341 -30.03 -8.06 28.34
N ASP A 342 -28.75 -7.67 28.32
CA ASP A 342 -27.99 -7.42 27.10
C ASP A 342 -27.03 -8.58 26.80
N CYS A 343 -26.86 -8.87 25.51
CA CYS A 343 -25.82 -9.76 25.01
C CYS A 343 -25.17 -9.18 23.76
N ASP A 344 -24.02 -9.72 23.41
CA ASP A 344 -23.30 -9.40 22.19
C ASP A 344 -24.19 -9.71 20.96
N PRO A 345 -24.42 -8.73 20.06
CA PRO A 345 -25.37 -8.87 18.95
C PRO A 345 -25.00 -9.95 17.91
N GLN A 346 -23.74 -10.40 17.87
CA GLN A 346 -23.28 -11.41 16.90
C GLN A 346 -23.20 -12.79 17.51
N THR A 347 -22.60 -12.90 18.69
CA THR A 347 -22.30 -14.17 19.36
C THR A 347 -23.37 -14.62 20.34
N GLY A 348 -24.20 -13.68 20.82
CA GLY A 348 -25.19 -13.94 21.87
C GLY A 348 -24.60 -14.04 23.28
N SER A 349 -23.33 -13.64 23.45
CA SER A 349 -22.62 -13.67 24.73
C SER A 349 -23.14 -12.61 25.70
N CYS A 350 -23.58 -13.01 26.88
CA CYS A 350 -24.20 -12.12 27.85
C CYS A 350 -23.22 -11.08 28.39
N LEU A 351 -23.63 -9.82 28.38
CA LEU A 351 -22.82 -8.70 28.85
C LEU A 351 -23.18 -8.38 30.31
N ARG A 352 -22.15 -8.23 31.15
CA ARG A 352 -22.30 -7.83 32.56
C ARG A 352 -23.25 -8.74 33.35
N CYS A 353 -22.91 -10.04 33.41
CA CYS A 353 -23.59 -11.02 34.25
C CYS A 353 -23.72 -10.53 35.71
N ARG A 354 -24.96 -10.42 36.20
CA ARG A 354 -25.31 -10.03 37.58
C ARG A 354 -25.17 -11.23 38.53
N ASP A 355 -25.43 -11.02 39.82
CA ASP A 355 -25.55 -12.08 40.83
C ASP A 355 -24.33 -12.99 40.98
N HIS A 356 -23.13 -12.44 40.76
CA HIS A 356 -21.85 -13.17 40.81
C HIS A 356 -21.83 -14.39 39.88
N THR A 357 -22.46 -14.25 38.71
CA THR A 357 -22.44 -15.23 37.63
C THR A 357 -21.43 -14.83 36.56
N ASP A 358 -21.00 -15.80 35.77
CA ASP A 358 -19.99 -15.66 34.72
C ASP A 358 -20.25 -16.69 33.60
N GLY A 359 -19.54 -16.54 32.49
CA GLY A 359 -19.68 -17.34 31.28
C GLY A 359 -20.61 -16.72 30.23
N GLU A 360 -20.54 -17.23 29.00
CA GLU A 360 -21.25 -16.73 27.81
C GLU A 360 -22.77 -16.56 27.97
N ARG A 361 -23.37 -17.26 28.93
CA ARG A 361 -24.82 -17.26 29.24
C ARG A 361 -25.10 -17.00 30.71
N CYS A 362 -24.12 -16.48 31.44
CA CYS A 362 -24.18 -16.35 32.90
C CYS A 362 -24.52 -17.70 33.59
N GLN A 363 -24.03 -18.80 33.02
CA GLN A 363 -24.44 -20.16 33.38
C GLN A 363 -23.60 -20.79 34.50
N ARG A 364 -22.55 -20.11 34.97
CA ARG A 364 -21.70 -20.56 36.07
C ARG A 364 -21.46 -19.41 37.05
N CYS A 365 -20.97 -19.72 38.24
CA CYS A 365 -20.58 -18.70 39.19
C CYS A 365 -19.23 -18.07 38.81
N ALA A 366 -19.09 -16.78 39.07
CA ALA A 366 -17.84 -16.06 38.98
C ALA A 366 -16.79 -16.66 39.93
N ALA A 367 -15.50 -16.41 39.65
CA ALA A 367 -14.40 -16.91 40.47
C ALA A 367 -14.59 -16.60 41.96
N GLY A 368 -14.20 -17.54 42.82
CA GLY A 368 -14.41 -17.43 44.26
C GLY A 368 -15.87 -17.63 44.75
N HIS A 369 -16.80 -18.00 43.85
CA HIS A 369 -18.19 -18.33 44.20
C HIS A 369 -18.57 -19.74 43.73
N PHE A 370 -19.53 -20.37 44.41
CA PHE A 370 -20.06 -21.69 44.06
C PHE A 370 -21.59 -21.71 44.16
N GLY A 371 -22.22 -22.60 43.40
CA GLY A 371 -23.68 -22.73 43.32
C GLY A 371 -24.13 -23.09 41.90
N ASN A 372 -25.44 -23.11 41.68
CA ASN A 372 -26.04 -23.32 40.37
C ASN A 372 -26.87 -22.08 39.97
N PRO A 373 -26.39 -21.23 39.04
CA PRO A 373 -27.10 -20.04 38.61
C PRO A 373 -28.09 -20.28 37.46
N ALA A 374 -28.44 -21.54 37.16
CA ALA A 374 -29.47 -21.81 36.15
C ALA A 374 -30.83 -21.25 36.60
N LEU A 375 -31.54 -20.60 35.67
CA LEU A 375 -32.87 -20.03 35.89
C LEU A 375 -33.84 -21.12 36.37
N GLY A 376 -34.47 -20.90 37.53
CA GLY A 376 -35.43 -21.86 38.14
C GLY A 376 -34.82 -22.90 39.08
N SER A 377 -33.51 -22.92 39.30
CA SER A 377 -32.85 -23.86 40.22
C SER A 377 -33.01 -23.53 41.71
N GLY A 378 -33.35 -22.27 42.04
CA GLY A 378 -33.47 -21.77 43.43
C GLY A 378 -32.14 -21.65 44.19
N GLN A 379 -31.01 -21.99 43.57
CA GLN A 379 -29.67 -21.79 44.13
C GLN A 379 -29.06 -20.50 43.53
N HIS A 380 -28.31 -19.76 44.33
CA HIS A 380 -27.59 -18.56 43.88
C HIS A 380 -26.09 -18.74 44.13
N CYS A 381 -25.27 -18.01 43.39
CA CYS A 381 -23.82 -18.03 43.58
C CYS A 381 -23.46 -17.44 44.94
N ARG A 382 -22.83 -18.26 45.79
CA ARG A 382 -22.39 -17.90 47.15
C ARG A 382 -20.87 -17.86 47.21
N PRO A 383 -20.27 -16.99 48.03
CA PRO A 383 -18.83 -16.93 48.17
C PRO A 383 -18.28 -18.23 48.77
N CYS A 384 -17.11 -18.63 48.28
CA CYS A 384 -16.40 -19.80 48.78
C CYS A 384 -15.96 -19.61 50.24
N PRO A 385 -16.14 -20.61 51.10
CA PRO A 385 -15.83 -20.53 52.53
C PRO A 385 -14.33 -20.68 52.85
N CYS A 386 -13.45 -20.19 51.96
CA CYS A 386 -12.01 -20.10 52.20
C CYS A 386 -11.72 -18.87 53.09
N PRO A 387 -10.55 -18.78 53.76
CA PRO A 387 -10.24 -17.73 54.71
C PRO A 387 -10.56 -16.35 54.14
N GLU A 388 -11.38 -15.60 54.89
CA GLU A 388 -11.77 -14.20 54.62
C GLU A 388 -12.49 -13.91 53.28
N GLY A 389 -12.87 -14.93 52.52
CA GLY A 389 -13.67 -14.81 51.31
C GLY A 389 -12.93 -14.22 50.09
N PRO A 390 -13.54 -14.25 48.89
CA PRO A 390 -12.87 -14.03 47.61
C PRO A 390 -12.35 -12.60 47.34
N SER A 391 -12.72 -11.63 48.18
CA SER A 391 -12.23 -10.24 48.08
C SER A 391 -11.09 -9.92 49.06
N SER A 392 -10.68 -10.89 49.89
CA SER A 392 -9.59 -10.71 50.85
C SER A 392 -8.23 -11.14 50.28
N PRO A 393 -7.12 -10.45 50.60
CA PRO A 393 -5.76 -10.89 50.30
C PRO A 393 -5.36 -12.22 50.98
N ARG A 394 -6.21 -12.76 51.87
CA ARG A 394 -6.05 -14.08 52.50
C ARG A 394 -6.89 -15.19 51.83
N HIS A 395 -7.43 -14.91 50.64
CA HIS A 395 -8.11 -15.92 49.82
C HIS A 395 -7.12 -16.76 49.02
N PHE A 396 -6.69 -17.89 49.57
CA PHE A 396 -5.69 -18.78 48.95
C PHE A 396 -6.32 -19.88 48.08
N ALA A 397 -7.40 -19.57 47.36
CA ALA A 397 -8.09 -20.49 46.46
C ALA A 397 -8.70 -19.73 45.28
N ALA A 398 -8.85 -20.37 44.12
CA ALA A 398 -9.51 -19.74 42.96
C ALA A 398 -11.00 -20.13 42.82
N ALA A 399 -11.36 -21.29 43.37
CA ALA A 399 -12.70 -21.86 43.32
C ALA A 399 -12.90 -22.83 44.48
N CYS A 400 -14.15 -23.21 44.73
CA CYS A 400 -14.51 -24.27 45.66
C CYS A 400 -15.59 -25.15 45.03
N TYR A 401 -15.68 -26.40 45.48
CA TYR A 401 -16.69 -27.33 45.02
C TYR A 401 -17.38 -27.97 46.22
N GLN A 402 -18.63 -28.36 46.04
CA GLN A 402 -19.34 -29.13 47.04
C GLN A 402 -18.99 -30.60 46.87
N ASP A 403 -18.37 -31.20 47.87
CA ASP A 403 -18.07 -32.62 47.90
C ASP A 403 -19.36 -33.44 47.94
N SER A 404 -19.46 -34.45 47.06
CA SER A 404 -20.70 -35.20 46.82
C SER A 404 -21.10 -36.12 47.98
N HIS A 405 -20.15 -36.52 48.82
CA HIS A 405 -20.41 -37.41 49.96
C HIS A 405 -20.67 -36.64 51.25
N SER A 406 -19.80 -35.69 51.59
CA SER A 406 -19.88 -34.92 52.84
C SER A 406 -20.80 -33.70 52.76
N ARG A 407 -21.21 -33.29 51.54
CA ARG A 407 -21.88 -32.01 51.23
C ARG A 407 -21.12 -30.78 51.72
N GLN A 408 -19.87 -30.93 52.16
CA GLN A 408 -19.01 -29.83 52.57
C GLN A 408 -18.44 -29.15 51.34
N VAL A 409 -18.25 -27.84 51.43
CA VAL A 409 -17.69 -27.04 50.35
C VAL A 409 -16.20 -26.94 50.58
N VAL A 410 -15.43 -27.57 49.69
CA VAL A 410 -13.98 -27.70 49.76
C VAL A 410 -13.33 -26.70 48.81
N CYS A 411 -12.39 -25.92 49.31
CA CYS A 411 -11.63 -24.95 48.53
C CYS A 411 -10.54 -25.64 47.71
N ARG A 412 -10.36 -25.21 46.45
CA ARG A 412 -9.24 -25.63 45.61
C ARG A 412 -8.06 -24.70 45.85
N CYS A 413 -7.12 -25.15 46.67
CA CYS A 413 -6.02 -24.34 47.17
C CYS A 413 -5.02 -23.92 46.09
N SER A 414 -4.54 -22.69 46.22
CA SER A 414 -3.43 -22.15 45.46
C SER A 414 -2.12 -22.89 45.82
N PRO A 415 -1.10 -22.87 44.94
CA PRO A 415 0.18 -23.53 45.20
C PRO A 415 0.79 -23.09 46.54
N GLY A 416 1.24 -24.06 47.34
CA GLY A 416 1.81 -23.84 48.68
C GLY A 416 0.80 -23.88 49.84
N TYR A 417 -0.50 -24.00 49.55
CA TYR A 417 -1.57 -24.07 50.55
C TYR A 417 -2.31 -25.41 50.49
N THR A 418 -2.83 -25.88 51.61
CA THR A 418 -3.55 -27.14 51.75
C THR A 418 -4.65 -27.05 52.83
N GLY A 419 -5.42 -28.13 52.98
CA GLY A 419 -6.58 -28.19 53.87
C GLY A 419 -7.90 -27.89 53.15
N PRO A 420 -9.06 -28.22 53.76
CA PRO A 420 -10.37 -28.03 53.13
C PRO A 420 -10.73 -26.56 52.88
N ARG A 421 -10.03 -25.65 53.56
CA ARG A 421 -10.19 -24.20 53.41
C ARG A 421 -8.93 -23.50 52.89
N CYS A 422 -7.82 -24.20 52.68
CA CYS A 422 -6.54 -23.59 52.28
C CYS A 422 -5.93 -22.70 53.38
N ASP A 423 -6.14 -23.11 54.63
CA ASP A 423 -5.70 -22.49 55.87
C ASP A 423 -4.38 -23.05 56.41
N GLU A 424 -3.80 -24.05 55.75
CA GLU A 424 -2.53 -24.68 56.10
C GLU A 424 -1.51 -24.56 54.98
N CYS A 425 -0.21 -24.62 55.31
CA CYS A 425 0.85 -24.72 54.31
C CYS A 425 1.02 -26.15 53.82
N ALA A 426 1.11 -26.31 52.51
CA ALA A 426 1.41 -27.57 51.86
C ALA A 426 2.83 -28.06 52.22
N PRO A 427 3.13 -29.37 52.10
CA PRO A 427 4.48 -29.89 52.23
C PRO A 427 5.51 -29.08 51.40
N GLY A 428 6.70 -28.85 51.96
CA GLY A 428 7.72 -28.01 51.33
C GLY A 428 7.52 -26.49 51.49
N TYR A 429 6.44 -26.05 52.13
CA TYR A 429 6.15 -24.64 52.41
C TYR A 429 5.97 -24.40 53.92
N TYR A 430 6.28 -23.20 54.36
CA TYR A 430 6.15 -22.78 55.76
C TYR A 430 5.51 -21.40 55.89
N GLY A 431 4.86 -21.15 57.03
CA GLY A 431 4.24 -19.87 57.35
C GLY A 431 2.98 -20.05 58.20
N ASP A 432 2.16 -19.00 58.25
CA ASP A 432 0.87 -19.03 58.94
C ASP A 432 -0.19 -18.26 58.14
N PRO A 433 -1.01 -18.94 57.31
CA PRO A 433 -2.07 -18.33 56.52
C PRO A 433 -3.19 -17.67 57.34
N LEU A 434 -3.31 -17.98 58.63
CA LEU A 434 -4.38 -17.46 59.49
C LEU A 434 -4.05 -16.09 60.08
N GLN A 435 -2.79 -15.65 60.03
CA GLN A 435 -2.36 -14.34 60.53
C GLN A 435 -2.53 -13.21 59.50
N PRO A 436 -2.78 -11.96 59.93
CA PRO A 436 -2.74 -10.79 59.05
C PRO A 436 -1.42 -10.64 58.30
N GLY A 437 -1.48 -10.72 56.97
CA GLY A 437 -0.30 -10.68 56.09
C GLY A 437 0.49 -12.00 56.01
N GLY A 438 0.04 -13.04 56.72
CA GLY A 438 0.63 -14.37 56.69
C GLY A 438 0.37 -15.10 55.37
N ARG A 439 1.38 -15.81 54.89
CA ARG A 439 1.37 -16.56 53.63
C ARG A 439 2.31 -17.76 53.74
N CYS A 440 2.07 -18.78 52.93
CA CYS A 440 2.98 -19.90 52.80
C CYS A 440 4.11 -19.54 51.85
N LEU A 441 5.35 -19.67 52.32
CA LEU A 441 6.57 -19.45 51.57
C LEU A 441 7.29 -20.79 51.39
N PRO A 442 7.97 -21.04 50.26
CA PRO A 442 8.74 -22.25 50.09
C PRO A 442 9.87 -22.33 51.12
N CYS A 443 10.10 -23.52 51.67
CA CYS A 443 11.20 -23.77 52.60
C CYS A 443 12.55 -23.55 51.91
N GLN A 444 13.42 -22.77 52.55
CA GLN A 444 14.73 -22.42 52.00
C GLN A 444 15.77 -23.50 52.33
N CYS A 445 15.66 -24.63 51.64
CA CYS A 445 16.49 -25.82 51.86
C CYS A 445 17.46 -26.10 50.70
N HIS A 446 17.71 -25.12 49.82
CA HIS A 446 18.59 -25.24 48.66
C HIS A 446 18.26 -26.46 47.78
N ASP A 447 16.97 -26.77 47.61
CA ASP A 447 16.46 -27.93 46.87
C ASP A 447 16.95 -29.31 47.38
N ASN A 448 17.52 -29.35 48.58
CA ASN A 448 18.00 -30.56 49.23
C ASN A 448 16.92 -31.25 50.09
N ILE A 449 15.64 -31.07 49.78
CA ILE A 449 14.52 -31.74 50.46
C ILE A 449 13.48 -32.21 49.44
N ASP A 450 12.68 -33.21 49.80
CA ASP A 450 11.51 -33.61 49.01
C ASP A 450 10.33 -32.67 49.32
N MET A 451 9.90 -31.88 48.33
CA MET A 451 8.78 -30.93 48.47
C MET A 451 7.43 -31.62 48.68
N THR A 452 7.32 -32.94 48.53
CA THR A 452 6.09 -33.69 48.75
C THR A 452 6.01 -34.32 50.14
N ASP A 453 7.13 -34.43 50.87
CA ASP A 453 7.19 -35.00 52.21
C ASP A 453 6.72 -33.97 53.26
N PRO A 454 5.61 -34.22 53.98
CA PRO A 454 5.14 -33.40 55.10
C PRO A 454 6.19 -33.08 56.17
N GLU A 455 7.19 -33.95 56.32
CA GLU A 455 8.23 -33.88 57.35
C GLU A 455 9.57 -33.37 56.80
N ALA A 456 9.62 -32.92 55.53
CA ALA A 456 10.83 -32.39 54.90
C ALA A 456 11.34 -31.10 55.56
N CYS A 457 10.43 -30.19 55.89
CA CYS A 457 10.69 -28.97 56.63
C CYS A 457 9.55 -28.64 57.58
N ASP A 458 9.85 -27.91 58.64
CA ASP A 458 8.86 -27.47 59.63
C ASP A 458 7.91 -26.43 59.00
N ARG A 459 6.60 -26.74 59.02
CA ARG A 459 5.55 -25.94 58.36
C ARG A 459 5.34 -24.54 58.95
N ARG A 460 5.91 -24.20 60.11
CA ARG A 460 5.80 -22.85 60.69
C ARG A 460 7.11 -22.08 60.63
N THR A 461 8.23 -22.75 60.86
CA THR A 461 9.54 -22.12 61.00
C THR A 461 10.40 -22.21 59.74
N GLY A 462 10.08 -23.13 58.81
CA GLY A 462 10.82 -23.31 57.55
C GLY A 462 12.15 -24.04 57.70
N ARG A 463 12.46 -24.56 58.90
CA ARG A 463 13.68 -25.34 59.16
C ARG A 463 13.61 -26.68 58.45
N CYS A 464 14.66 -27.03 57.71
CA CYS A 464 14.77 -28.30 57.01
C CYS A 464 15.08 -29.42 58.01
N LEU A 465 14.28 -30.48 57.98
CA LEU A 465 14.36 -31.59 58.92
C LEU A 465 14.95 -32.86 58.28
N ARG A 466 14.77 -33.04 56.96
CA ARG A 466 15.25 -34.21 56.21
C ARG A 466 16.07 -33.80 54.98
N CYS A 467 17.33 -33.47 55.21
CA CYS A 467 18.26 -33.11 54.15
C CYS A 467 18.68 -34.33 53.30
N LEU A 468 18.49 -34.22 51.99
CA LEU A 468 18.88 -35.19 50.97
C LEU A 468 20.31 -34.91 50.44
N TYR A 469 20.79 -35.73 49.51
CA TYR A 469 22.07 -35.54 48.80
C TYR A 469 23.32 -35.44 49.69
N ASN A 470 23.31 -36.14 50.83
CA ASN A 470 24.37 -36.11 51.84
C ASN A 470 24.66 -34.68 52.35
N THR A 471 23.62 -33.86 52.47
CA THR A 471 23.69 -32.51 53.02
C THR A 471 23.15 -32.45 54.46
N ALA A 472 23.49 -31.39 55.17
CA ALA A 472 23.22 -31.18 56.58
C ALA A 472 23.04 -29.67 56.90
N GLY A 473 22.62 -29.39 58.13
CA GLY A 473 22.36 -28.03 58.61
C GLY A 473 20.89 -27.62 58.51
N PRO A 474 20.49 -26.51 59.16
CA PRO A 474 19.08 -26.07 59.25
C PRO A 474 18.46 -25.67 57.90
N HIS A 475 19.31 -25.45 56.88
CA HIS A 475 18.96 -25.11 55.51
C HIS A 475 19.52 -26.11 54.48
N CYS A 476 20.00 -27.27 54.95
CA CYS A 476 20.68 -28.26 54.11
C CYS A 476 21.81 -27.66 53.25
N ALA A 477 22.53 -26.68 53.79
CA ALA A 477 23.53 -25.88 53.06
C ALA A 477 24.98 -26.36 53.28
N GLU A 478 25.16 -27.43 54.04
CA GLU A 478 26.47 -27.98 54.39
C GLU A 478 26.53 -29.46 53.98
N CYS A 479 27.73 -30.00 53.69
CA CYS A 479 27.87 -31.43 53.47
C CYS A 479 27.89 -32.18 54.81
N GLN A 480 27.32 -33.38 54.83
CA GLN A 480 27.38 -34.26 55.99
C GLN A 480 28.83 -34.61 56.34
N PRO A 481 29.15 -34.89 57.62
CA PRO A 481 30.47 -35.32 58.04
C PRO A 481 31.00 -36.50 57.21
N GLY A 482 32.25 -36.40 56.73
CA GLY A 482 32.84 -37.40 55.83
C GLY A 482 32.52 -37.20 54.33
N TYR A 483 31.84 -36.10 53.99
CA TYR A 483 31.61 -35.62 52.63
C TYR A 483 32.10 -34.18 52.47
N TYR A 484 32.54 -33.82 51.27
CA TYR A 484 33.02 -32.49 50.92
C TYR A 484 32.46 -32.04 49.57
N GLY A 485 32.36 -30.72 49.38
CA GLY A 485 31.91 -30.12 48.13
C GLY A 485 30.95 -28.96 48.37
N ASP A 486 30.10 -28.69 47.39
CA ASP A 486 29.07 -27.65 47.47
C ASP A 486 27.69 -28.29 47.62
N ALA A 487 27.14 -28.18 48.83
CA ALA A 487 25.82 -28.68 49.21
C ALA A 487 24.69 -27.97 48.45
N THR A 488 24.86 -26.70 48.05
CA THR A 488 23.85 -25.97 47.27
C THR A 488 23.78 -26.41 45.80
N ARG A 489 24.73 -27.25 45.37
CA ARG A 489 24.81 -27.81 44.01
C ARG A 489 24.75 -29.33 44.00
N HIS A 490 24.31 -29.94 45.10
CA HIS A 490 24.19 -31.39 45.27
C HIS A 490 25.50 -32.14 45.00
N SER A 491 26.64 -31.53 45.32
CA SER A 491 27.97 -32.02 44.95
C SER A 491 28.77 -32.60 46.12
N CYS A 492 28.12 -32.90 47.24
CA CYS A 492 28.75 -33.51 48.40
C CYS A 492 29.26 -34.93 48.07
N ARG A 493 30.58 -35.06 47.97
CA ARG A 493 31.30 -36.30 47.64
C ARG A 493 31.99 -36.85 48.88
N ARG A 494 32.06 -38.16 49.01
CA ARG A 494 32.73 -38.82 50.13
C ARG A 494 34.23 -38.49 50.15
N CYS A 495 34.79 -38.23 51.34
CA CYS A 495 36.23 -38.12 51.54
C CYS A 495 36.96 -39.41 51.14
N SER A 496 38.07 -39.30 50.41
CA SER A 496 38.88 -40.45 49.93
C SER A 496 40.35 -40.27 50.30
N CYS A 497 40.68 -40.54 51.56
CA CYS A 497 42.04 -40.42 52.10
C CYS A 497 42.84 -41.73 51.99
N ASN A 498 44.12 -41.66 51.63
CA ASN A 498 45.03 -42.79 51.59
C ASN A 498 45.51 -43.11 53.02
N ALA A 499 45.16 -44.30 53.50
CA ALA A 499 45.47 -44.75 54.87
C ALA A 499 46.98 -44.79 55.19
N LEU A 500 47.86 -44.88 54.18
CA LEU A 500 49.32 -44.91 54.39
C LEU A 500 49.93 -43.52 54.58
N GLY A 501 49.25 -42.48 54.11
CA GLY A 501 49.74 -41.09 54.12
C GLY A 501 48.90 -40.14 54.98
N THR A 502 47.80 -40.60 55.57
CA THR A 502 46.88 -39.80 56.40
C THR A 502 47.09 -40.11 57.87
N ASP A 503 47.00 -39.10 58.73
CA ASP A 503 47.12 -39.25 60.19
C ASP A 503 46.04 -40.23 60.73
N PRO A 504 46.45 -41.36 61.36
CA PRO A 504 45.52 -42.37 61.88
C PRO A 504 44.49 -41.83 62.89
N SER A 505 44.78 -40.73 63.59
CA SER A 505 43.87 -40.12 64.58
C SER A 505 42.63 -39.47 63.95
N THR A 506 42.69 -39.13 62.67
CA THR A 506 41.61 -38.47 61.92
C THR A 506 40.78 -39.44 61.07
N CYS A 507 41.11 -40.72 61.13
CA CYS A 507 40.43 -41.81 60.45
C CYS A 507 39.82 -42.79 61.45
N GLY A 508 38.48 -42.89 61.46
CA GLY A 508 37.77 -43.93 62.20
C GLY A 508 37.84 -45.29 61.48
N PRO A 509 37.35 -46.38 62.11
CA PRO A 509 37.45 -47.75 61.58
C PRO A 509 36.76 -47.98 60.22
N GLN A 510 35.89 -47.07 59.76
CA GLN A 510 35.20 -47.16 58.45
C GLN A 510 35.23 -45.88 57.60
N GLN A 511 35.76 -44.75 58.11
CA GLN A 511 35.72 -43.47 57.40
C GLN A 511 36.74 -42.45 57.91
N CYS A 512 37.44 -41.79 56.98
CA CYS A 512 38.36 -40.69 57.25
C CYS A 512 37.68 -39.33 57.14
N GLN A 513 38.00 -38.42 58.05
CA GLN A 513 37.51 -37.03 58.01
C GLN A 513 38.41 -36.18 57.11
N CYS A 514 37.79 -35.36 56.26
CA CYS A 514 38.48 -34.39 55.40
C CYS A 514 37.79 -33.03 55.51
N ASP A 515 38.46 -31.96 55.07
CA ASP A 515 37.88 -30.62 55.04
C ASP A 515 36.60 -30.56 54.19
N GLY A 516 35.50 -30.05 54.76
CA GLY A 516 34.16 -30.13 54.18
C GLY A 516 33.94 -29.32 52.89
N ARG A 517 34.87 -28.43 52.51
CA ARG A 517 34.81 -27.67 51.25
C ARG A 517 35.83 -28.15 50.23
N SER A 518 37.07 -28.34 50.66
CA SER A 518 38.20 -28.65 49.79
C SER A 518 38.45 -30.15 49.63
N GLY A 519 37.94 -31.00 50.52
CA GLY A 519 38.19 -32.44 50.52
C GLY A 519 39.59 -32.85 50.97
N GLN A 520 40.39 -31.91 51.49
CA GLN A 520 41.75 -32.15 51.92
C GLN A 520 41.78 -33.05 53.17
N CYS A 521 42.51 -34.16 53.08
CA CYS A 521 42.80 -35.07 54.19
C CYS A 521 43.98 -34.57 55.03
N HIS A 522 44.06 -34.99 56.29
CA HIS A 522 45.16 -34.63 57.20
C HIS A 522 46.39 -35.51 56.94
N CYS A 523 47.36 -35.00 56.19
CA CYS A 523 48.51 -35.79 55.74
C CYS A 523 49.63 -35.91 56.80
N LEU A 524 50.35 -37.03 56.78
CA LEU A 524 51.57 -37.29 57.57
C LEU A 524 52.73 -36.40 57.09
N PRO A 525 53.80 -36.23 57.89
CA PRO A 525 54.93 -35.37 57.53
C PRO A 525 55.55 -35.70 56.18
N HIS A 526 55.78 -34.66 55.36
CA HIS A 526 56.35 -34.76 54.01
C HIS A 526 55.51 -35.61 53.04
N VAL A 527 54.20 -35.73 53.28
CA VAL A 527 53.18 -36.29 52.39
C VAL A 527 52.27 -35.16 51.92
N GLU A 528 51.93 -35.15 50.64
CA GLU A 528 51.06 -34.14 50.03
C GLU A 528 49.97 -34.77 49.16
N GLY A 529 49.06 -33.93 48.65
CA GLY A 529 47.89 -34.35 47.86
C GLY A 529 46.59 -34.31 48.66
N GLN A 530 45.46 -34.10 47.97
CA GLN A 530 44.12 -34.01 48.58
C GLN A 530 43.78 -35.27 49.39
N SER A 531 44.24 -36.43 48.91
CA SER A 531 44.08 -37.74 49.53
C SER A 531 45.32 -38.20 50.29
N CYS A 532 46.36 -37.37 50.45
CA CYS A 532 47.64 -37.76 51.07
C CYS A 532 48.29 -38.97 50.41
N ASP A 533 48.35 -38.98 49.07
CA ASP A 533 48.71 -40.15 48.27
C ASP A 533 50.16 -40.17 47.78
N ARG A 534 50.93 -39.10 47.99
CA ARG A 534 52.27 -38.95 47.45
C ARG A 534 53.22 -38.24 48.40
N CYS A 535 54.51 -38.46 48.22
CA CYS A 535 55.52 -37.72 48.96
C CYS A 535 55.65 -36.29 48.45
N SER A 536 55.90 -35.35 49.36
CA SER A 536 56.32 -34.00 49.01
C SER A 536 57.62 -34.02 48.19
N PRO A 537 57.86 -33.01 47.33
CA PRO A 537 59.05 -32.94 46.51
C PRO A 537 60.32 -33.08 47.34
N ASN A 538 61.29 -33.85 46.82
CA ASN A 538 62.57 -34.18 47.47
C ASN A 538 62.47 -35.23 48.60
N PHE A 539 61.31 -35.86 48.75
CA PHE A 539 61.11 -37.00 49.64
C PHE A 539 60.59 -38.22 48.87
N TRP A 540 60.84 -39.41 49.38
CA TRP A 540 60.46 -40.69 48.81
C TRP A 540 60.10 -41.69 49.91
N ASN A 541 59.62 -42.87 49.55
CA ASN A 541 59.30 -43.96 50.48
C ASN A 541 58.05 -43.73 51.37
N LEU A 542 56.89 -43.48 50.76
CA LEU A 542 55.59 -43.38 51.45
C LEU A 542 55.18 -44.69 52.17
N GLY A 543 55.71 -45.83 51.74
CA GLY A 543 55.45 -47.15 52.34
C GLY A 543 56.04 -47.34 53.75
N SER A 544 56.75 -46.35 54.29
CA SER A 544 57.33 -46.40 55.64
C SER A 544 56.27 -46.37 56.76
N GLY A 545 55.06 -45.88 56.47
CA GLY A 545 53.98 -45.72 57.45
C GLY A 545 54.17 -44.55 58.43
N GLN A 546 55.25 -43.78 58.31
CA GLN A 546 55.56 -42.61 59.15
C GLN A 546 55.70 -41.30 58.33
N GLY A 547 55.35 -41.34 57.04
CA GLY A 547 55.56 -40.26 56.08
C GLY A 547 56.71 -40.56 55.10
N CYS A 548 57.24 -39.54 54.44
CA CYS A 548 58.29 -39.71 53.42
C CYS A 548 59.67 -39.23 53.89
N GLN A 549 60.72 -39.89 53.40
CA GLN A 549 62.12 -39.68 53.76
C GLN A 549 62.87 -38.88 52.69
N PRO A 550 63.90 -38.08 53.03
CA PRO A 550 64.58 -37.21 52.07
C PRO A 550 65.40 -37.99 51.03
N CYS A 551 65.42 -37.48 49.79
CA CYS A 551 66.09 -38.05 48.63
C CYS A 551 67.63 -38.02 48.68
N ALA A 552 68.20 -37.01 49.33
CA ALA A 552 69.65 -36.77 49.41
C ALA A 552 70.36 -36.67 48.04
N CYS A 553 69.72 -36.09 47.03
CA CYS A 553 70.34 -35.80 45.73
C CYS A 553 71.43 -34.74 45.86
N HIS A 554 72.57 -34.92 45.17
CA HIS A 554 73.66 -33.96 45.22
C HIS A 554 73.20 -32.60 44.68
N PRO A 555 73.32 -31.51 45.46
CA PRO A 555 72.62 -30.25 45.18
C PRO A 555 73.05 -29.55 43.89
N GLN A 556 74.24 -29.87 43.38
CA GLN A 556 74.80 -29.26 42.16
C GLN A 556 74.82 -30.20 40.95
N HIS A 557 74.78 -31.51 41.15
CA HIS A 557 75.04 -32.51 40.11
C HIS A 557 73.79 -33.33 39.75
N ALA A 558 72.77 -33.31 40.60
CA ALA A 558 71.43 -33.68 40.20
C ALA A 558 70.77 -32.52 39.43
N LEU A 559 69.92 -32.85 38.45
CA LEU A 559 69.11 -31.89 37.71
C LEU A 559 68.17 -31.17 38.67
N THR A 560 67.62 -31.92 39.62
CA THR A 560 66.70 -31.46 40.66
C THR A 560 67.01 -32.18 41.98
N PRO A 561 66.66 -31.57 43.12
CA PRO A 561 66.74 -32.25 44.43
C PRO A 561 65.69 -33.37 44.59
N THR A 562 64.76 -33.50 43.63
CA THR A 562 63.73 -34.53 43.61
C THR A 562 64.30 -35.85 43.11
N CYS A 563 63.99 -36.93 43.82
CA CYS A 563 64.26 -38.29 43.37
C CYS A 563 62.96 -39.01 43.01
N ASN A 564 63.11 -40.19 42.41
CA ASN A 564 61.99 -41.09 42.22
C ASN A 564 61.36 -41.45 43.59
N GLN A 565 60.05 -41.22 43.73
CA GLN A 565 59.31 -41.36 45.01
C GLN A 565 59.26 -42.80 45.55
N PHE A 566 59.60 -43.80 44.73
CA PHE A 566 59.62 -45.21 45.11
C PHE A 566 61.04 -45.77 45.25
N THR A 567 61.99 -45.38 44.39
CA THR A 567 63.34 -45.96 44.36
C THR A 567 64.44 -45.08 44.95
N GLY A 568 64.18 -43.80 45.19
CA GLY A 568 65.17 -42.88 45.74
C GLY A 568 66.29 -42.48 44.76
N GLN A 569 66.14 -42.77 43.46
CA GLN A 569 67.12 -42.43 42.42
C GLN A 569 66.98 -40.98 41.96
N CYS A 570 68.09 -40.24 41.97
CA CYS A 570 68.16 -38.86 41.49
C CYS A 570 68.44 -38.81 39.99
N SER A 571 67.90 -37.80 39.31
CA SER A 571 68.19 -37.54 37.90
C SER A 571 69.49 -36.76 37.78
N CYS A 572 70.55 -37.39 37.27
CA CYS A 572 71.87 -36.78 37.20
C CYS A 572 72.02 -35.89 35.97
N ARG A 573 72.73 -34.77 36.12
CA ARG A 573 73.10 -33.89 35.00
C ARG A 573 74.09 -34.63 34.09
N ALA A 574 74.03 -34.34 32.79
CA ALA A 574 74.91 -34.95 31.80
C ALA A 574 76.38 -34.88 32.24
N GLY A 575 77.08 -36.01 32.19
CA GLY A 575 78.45 -36.15 32.66
C GLY A 575 78.59 -36.64 34.10
N PHE A 576 77.51 -36.69 34.91
CA PHE A 576 77.52 -37.20 36.29
C PHE A 576 76.62 -38.45 36.45
N GLY A 577 76.93 -39.32 37.42
CA GLY A 577 76.27 -40.62 37.65
C GLY A 577 76.18 -41.02 39.14
N GLY A 578 75.50 -42.14 39.43
CA GLY A 578 75.25 -42.67 40.78
C GLY A 578 73.83 -42.39 41.32
N ARG A 579 73.41 -43.02 42.44
CA ARG A 579 72.04 -42.85 43.02
C ARG A 579 71.75 -41.40 43.44
N THR A 580 72.77 -40.73 43.95
CA THR A 580 72.73 -39.34 44.41
C THR A 580 73.44 -38.38 43.45
N CYS A 581 73.93 -38.86 42.30
CA CYS A 581 74.63 -38.06 41.28
C CYS A 581 75.98 -37.47 41.71
N ALA A 582 76.76 -38.21 42.50
CA ALA A 582 78.05 -37.73 43.03
C ALA A 582 79.28 -38.19 42.22
N ASP A 583 79.12 -39.01 41.18
CA ASP A 583 80.21 -39.61 40.40
C ASP A 583 80.26 -39.08 38.94
N CYS A 584 81.35 -39.30 38.19
CA CYS A 584 81.38 -39.01 36.74
C CYS A 584 80.78 -40.17 35.91
N GLN A 585 80.04 -39.83 34.86
CA GLN A 585 79.44 -40.76 33.91
C GLN A 585 80.51 -41.46 33.04
N GLU A 586 80.19 -42.64 32.48
CA GLU A 586 81.10 -43.35 31.56
C GLU A 586 81.39 -42.54 30.27
N GLN A 587 82.56 -42.75 29.65
CA GLN A 587 83.06 -41.97 28.49
C GLN A 587 83.23 -40.48 28.77
N HIS A 588 83.26 -40.12 30.05
CA HIS A 588 83.55 -38.79 30.55
C HIS A 588 84.75 -38.84 31.50
N TRP A 589 85.37 -37.70 31.72
CA TRP A 589 86.60 -37.55 32.49
C TRP A 589 86.56 -36.22 33.26
N GLY A 590 87.24 -36.16 34.40
CA GLY A 590 87.34 -35.00 35.26
C GLY A 590 87.21 -35.36 36.73
N ASP A 591 87.14 -34.33 37.57
CA ASP A 591 86.89 -34.46 39.01
C ASP A 591 85.37 -34.39 39.26
N PRO A 592 84.75 -35.43 39.86
CA PRO A 592 83.32 -35.48 40.14
C PRO A 592 82.80 -34.35 41.05
N GLN A 593 83.68 -33.68 41.81
CA GLN A 593 83.31 -32.54 42.65
C GLN A 593 83.39 -31.19 41.91
N ARG A 594 83.93 -31.16 40.69
CA ARG A 594 84.19 -29.92 39.93
C ARG A 594 83.57 -29.90 38.54
N GLN A 595 83.91 -30.87 37.68
CA GLN A 595 83.31 -31.00 36.35
C GLN A 595 83.72 -32.32 35.69
N CYS A 596 82.74 -33.06 35.18
CA CYS A 596 82.95 -34.22 34.30
C CYS A 596 82.65 -33.82 32.84
N ARG A 597 83.56 -34.14 31.92
CA ARG A 597 83.50 -33.76 30.49
C ARG A 597 83.51 -35.00 29.61
N ALA A 598 82.73 -35.01 28.53
CA ALA A 598 82.76 -36.10 27.57
C ALA A 598 84.14 -36.20 26.91
N CYS A 599 84.56 -37.42 26.60
CA CYS A 599 85.71 -37.67 25.75
C CYS A 599 85.33 -37.35 24.30
N ASP A 600 86.06 -36.44 23.65
CA ASP A 600 85.69 -35.91 22.33
C ASP A 600 86.75 -36.21 21.27
N CYS A 601 86.97 -37.50 21.00
CA CYS A 601 88.05 -38.02 20.17
C CYS A 601 87.54 -38.38 18.74
N ASP A 602 88.15 -37.91 17.64
CA ASP A 602 87.76 -38.31 16.27
C ASP A 602 88.21 -39.75 15.96
N PRO A 603 87.26 -40.65 15.71
CA PRO A 603 87.51 -42.09 15.60
C PRO A 603 88.52 -42.46 14.50
N ARG A 604 88.72 -41.61 13.49
CA ARG A 604 89.64 -41.87 12.36
C ARG A 604 91.08 -41.52 12.68
N GLY A 605 91.30 -40.63 13.66
CA GLY A 605 92.63 -40.20 14.07
C GLY A 605 93.03 -40.63 15.48
N VAL A 606 92.17 -41.36 16.21
CA VAL A 606 92.40 -41.75 17.61
C VAL A 606 92.69 -43.26 17.78
N ALA A 607 93.24 -43.65 18.93
CA ALA A 607 93.50 -45.05 19.29
C ALA A 607 92.42 -45.69 20.21
N SER A 608 91.66 -44.91 20.99
CA SER A 608 90.60 -45.37 21.92
C SER A 608 89.52 -44.29 22.12
N ALA A 609 88.28 -44.71 22.45
CA ALA A 609 87.14 -43.81 22.68
C ALA A 609 87.05 -43.26 24.12
N GLN A 610 87.61 -43.95 25.12
CA GLN A 610 87.77 -43.40 26.46
C GLN A 610 89.07 -42.61 26.51
N CYS A 611 88.96 -41.29 26.56
CA CYS A 611 90.04 -40.37 26.87
C CYS A 611 90.44 -40.46 28.36
N HIS A 612 91.61 -39.93 28.68
CA HIS A 612 92.20 -40.04 30.00
C HIS A 612 91.34 -39.36 31.09
N ARG A 613 90.96 -40.11 32.15
CA ARG A 613 89.94 -39.70 33.16
C ARG A 613 90.25 -38.42 33.95
N GLY A 614 91.48 -37.90 33.91
CA GLY A 614 91.85 -36.65 34.59
C GLY A 614 92.29 -35.51 33.67
N SER A 615 92.57 -35.76 32.38
CA SER A 615 93.14 -34.74 31.45
C SER A 615 92.43 -34.64 30.09
N GLY A 616 91.64 -35.63 29.70
CA GLY A 616 90.74 -35.54 28.54
C GLY A 616 91.34 -35.62 27.18
N HIS A 617 92.65 -35.79 27.10
CA HIS A 617 93.32 -35.85 25.83
C HIS A 617 93.05 -37.17 25.14
N CYS A 618 92.85 -37.09 23.83
CA CYS A 618 92.65 -38.22 22.95
C CYS A 618 93.99 -38.66 22.37
N ASP A 619 94.25 -39.97 22.31
CA ASP A 619 95.51 -40.49 21.77
C ASP A 619 95.52 -40.46 20.23
N CYS A 620 96.24 -39.50 19.63
CA CYS A 620 96.26 -39.20 18.18
C CYS A 620 97.26 -40.00 17.32
N ARG A 621 96.92 -40.22 16.05
CA ARG A 621 97.80 -40.82 15.01
C ARG A 621 98.74 -39.76 14.37
N PRO A 622 99.96 -40.11 13.89
CA PRO A 622 100.95 -39.14 13.37
C PRO A 622 100.51 -38.38 12.10
N GLY A 623 100.93 -37.11 11.95
CA GLY A 623 100.59 -36.23 10.79
C GLY A 623 99.22 -35.54 10.89
N ILE A 624 98.48 -35.94 11.91
CA ILE A 624 97.16 -35.46 12.31
C ILE A 624 97.37 -34.79 13.66
N SER A 625 96.67 -33.70 13.90
CA SER A 625 96.81 -32.95 15.14
C SER A 625 95.46 -32.52 15.67
N GLY A 626 95.48 -31.93 16.86
CA GLY A 626 94.30 -31.51 17.59
C GLY A 626 94.07 -32.43 18.78
N VAL A 627 93.53 -31.87 19.86
CA VAL A 627 93.12 -32.57 21.10
C VAL A 627 92.10 -33.69 20.85
N ARG A 628 91.54 -33.74 19.63
CA ARG A 628 90.59 -34.72 19.10
C ARG A 628 91.15 -35.54 17.94
N CYS A 629 92.33 -35.21 17.42
CA CYS A 629 92.99 -35.91 16.33
C CYS A 629 92.20 -35.92 14.99
N ASP A 630 91.62 -34.81 14.57
CA ASP A 630 90.62 -34.74 13.48
C ASP A 630 91.02 -33.89 12.28
N GLN A 631 92.24 -33.35 12.28
CA GLN A 631 92.65 -32.39 11.28
C GLN A 631 94.08 -32.59 10.82
N CYS A 632 94.27 -32.27 9.54
CA CYS A 632 95.56 -31.86 9.02
C CYS A 632 96.03 -30.67 9.83
N ALA A 633 97.22 -30.78 10.41
CA ALA A 633 97.81 -29.66 11.12
C ALA A 633 97.79 -28.43 10.21
N ARG A 634 97.22 -27.30 10.65
CA ARG A 634 97.15 -26.07 9.85
C ARG A 634 98.56 -25.68 9.36
N GLY A 635 98.66 -25.26 8.11
CA GLY A 635 99.94 -25.19 7.39
C GLY A 635 100.10 -26.36 6.44
N PHE A 636 99.22 -27.37 6.53
CA PHE A 636 99.00 -28.49 5.62
C PHE A 636 97.66 -28.31 4.88
N ALA A 637 97.72 -28.08 3.57
CA ALA A 637 96.71 -28.31 2.54
C ALA A 637 96.41 -29.80 2.34
N GLY A 638 95.35 -30.10 1.60
CA GLY A 638 94.86 -31.47 1.51
C GLY A 638 93.82 -31.77 2.60
N ALA A 639 93.16 -32.90 2.45
CA ALA A 639 92.02 -33.26 3.27
C ALA A 639 92.44 -34.35 4.26
N PHE A 640 92.21 -34.12 5.55
CA PHE A 640 92.35 -35.16 6.58
C PHE A 640 91.64 -36.43 6.11
N PRO A 641 92.32 -37.60 6.10
CA PRO A 641 93.55 -37.90 6.85
C PRO A 641 94.87 -37.61 6.10
N THR A 642 94.84 -37.13 4.86
CA THR A 642 96.03 -36.88 4.01
C THR A 642 96.39 -35.39 3.91
N CYS A 643 97.46 -35.01 4.58
CA CYS A 643 97.83 -33.62 4.88
C CYS A 643 99.20 -33.24 4.28
N GLN A 644 99.29 -32.12 3.52
CA GLN A 644 100.44 -31.61 2.74
C GLN A 644 100.61 -30.07 2.79
N PRO A 645 101.77 -29.44 3.02
CA PRO A 645 101.89 -27.98 3.31
C PRO A 645 101.31 -26.90 2.32
N CYS A 646 100.71 -25.77 2.80
CA CYS A 646 99.93 -24.73 2.05
C CYS A 646 100.53 -23.27 2.00
N HIS A 647 100.16 -22.42 1.02
CA HIS A 647 100.78 -21.08 0.70
C HIS A 647 100.22 -19.86 1.50
N PRO A 648 101.00 -18.78 1.76
CA PRO A 648 100.64 -17.69 2.71
C PRO A 648 99.41 -16.78 2.45
N CYS A 649 98.90 -16.55 1.24
CA CYS A 649 97.84 -15.55 0.97
C CYS A 649 96.37 -16.04 1.14
N PHE A 650 96.13 -17.26 1.62
CA PHE A 650 94.80 -17.91 1.62
C PHE A 650 93.75 -17.29 2.58
N GLY A 651 94.12 -16.39 3.49
CA GLY A 651 93.23 -15.91 4.56
C GLY A 651 92.15 -14.89 4.13
N ASP A 652 92.44 -13.99 3.18
CA ASP A 652 91.58 -12.81 2.95
C ASP A 652 90.45 -13.03 1.94
N TRP A 653 90.57 -14.05 1.08
CA TRP A 653 89.65 -14.35 -0.02
C TRP A 653 88.34 -15.04 0.44
N ASP A 654 88.40 -15.86 1.49
CA ASP A 654 87.30 -16.76 1.91
C ASP A 654 86.06 -16.02 2.46
N ARG A 655 86.23 -14.75 2.88
CA ARG A 655 85.19 -14.00 3.61
C ARG A 655 84.20 -13.24 2.72
N VAL A 656 84.58 -12.84 1.51
CA VAL A 656 83.78 -11.91 0.67
C VAL A 656 82.72 -12.63 -0.18
N VAL A 657 82.96 -13.87 -0.57
CA VAL A 657 82.13 -14.63 -1.53
C VAL A 657 80.79 -15.08 -0.94
N GLN A 658 80.69 -15.25 0.38
CA GLN A 658 79.50 -15.84 1.01
C GLN A 658 78.29 -14.88 1.10
N ASP A 659 78.49 -13.56 1.15
CA ASP A 659 77.39 -12.59 1.38
C ASP A 659 76.58 -12.25 0.11
N LEU A 660 77.23 -12.25 -1.07
CA LEU A 660 76.63 -11.79 -2.34
C LEU A 660 75.58 -12.77 -2.91
N ALA A 661 75.66 -14.06 -2.58
CA ALA A 661 74.82 -15.11 -3.16
C ALA A 661 73.38 -15.16 -2.62
N ALA A 662 73.09 -14.50 -1.48
CA ALA A 662 71.79 -14.59 -0.82
C ALA A 662 70.75 -13.60 -1.40
N ARG A 663 71.17 -12.40 -1.82
CA ARG A 663 70.26 -11.30 -2.15
C ARG A 663 69.61 -11.41 -3.54
N THR A 664 70.27 -12.06 -4.49
CA THR A 664 69.83 -12.13 -5.90
C THR A 664 68.62 -13.04 -6.15
N ARG A 665 68.33 -14.02 -5.27
CA ARG A 665 67.24 -14.98 -5.47
C ARG A 665 65.84 -14.42 -5.17
N ALA A 666 65.74 -13.42 -4.29
CA ALA A 666 64.44 -12.90 -3.84
C ALA A 666 63.75 -12.00 -4.87
N LEU A 667 64.52 -11.27 -5.70
CA LEU A 667 63.98 -10.30 -6.64
C LEU A 667 63.23 -10.93 -7.81
N ALA A 668 63.64 -12.13 -8.24
CA ALA A 668 63.17 -12.72 -9.47
C ALA A 668 61.81 -13.44 -9.38
N GLN A 669 61.30 -13.69 -8.16
CA GLN A 669 60.00 -14.34 -7.97
C GLN A 669 58.83 -13.35 -8.04
N ARG A 670 59.07 -12.05 -7.84
CA ARG A 670 58.01 -11.03 -7.72
C ARG A 670 57.55 -10.46 -9.07
N ALA A 671 58.42 -10.48 -10.10
CA ALA A 671 58.10 -10.00 -11.44
C ALA A 671 57.13 -10.93 -12.21
N SER A 672 57.16 -12.23 -11.96
CA SER A 672 56.35 -13.25 -12.68
C SER A 672 54.85 -13.21 -12.38
N LEU A 673 54.41 -12.51 -11.32
CA LEU A 673 53.02 -12.57 -10.85
C LEU A 673 52.10 -11.52 -11.50
N LEU A 674 52.67 -10.47 -12.12
CA LEU A 674 51.92 -9.30 -12.64
C LEU A 674 51.50 -9.44 -14.12
N GLN A 675 51.86 -10.53 -14.80
CA GLN A 675 51.59 -10.75 -16.23
C GLN A 675 50.16 -11.27 -16.53
N HIS A 676 49.35 -11.59 -15.51
CA HIS A 676 48.06 -12.28 -15.66
C HIS A 676 46.79 -11.47 -15.32
N THR A 677 46.89 -10.19 -14.95
CA THR A 677 45.73 -9.38 -14.47
C THR A 677 45.19 -8.35 -15.46
N GLY A 678 45.60 -8.37 -16.73
CA GLY A 678 44.89 -7.67 -17.82
C GLY A 678 45.05 -6.14 -17.88
N ALA A 679 45.96 -5.53 -17.11
CA ALA A 679 46.30 -4.11 -17.20
C ALA A 679 47.50 -3.83 -18.13
N ALA A 680 47.59 -4.54 -19.26
CA ALA A 680 48.80 -4.54 -20.09
C ALA A 680 48.99 -3.25 -20.93
N GLY A 681 47.92 -2.52 -21.29
CA GLY A 681 48.05 -1.44 -22.27
C GLY A 681 48.75 -0.16 -21.80
N ALA A 682 48.74 0.15 -20.50
CA ALA A 682 49.28 1.42 -19.99
C ALA A 682 50.74 1.34 -19.52
N PHE A 683 51.29 0.13 -19.32
CA PHE A 683 52.63 -0.09 -18.73
C PHE A 683 53.50 -1.10 -19.49
N GLU A 684 53.10 -1.50 -20.70
CA GLU A 684 53.78 -2.50 -21.54
C GLU A 684 55.27 -2.18 -21.77
N GLY A 685 55.61 -0.90 -21.95
CA GLY A 685 56.98 -0.44 -22.16
C GLY A 685 57.87 -0.54 -20.91
N THR A 686 57.30 -0.34 -19.71
CA THR A 686 58.06 -0.31 -18.45
C THR A 686 58.36 -1.72 -17.93
N PHE A 687 57.44 -2.68 -18.13
CA PHE A 687 57.66 -4.07 -17.74
C PHE A 687 58.70 -4.78 -18.62
N ARG A 688 58.75 -4.48 -19.93
CA ARG A 688 59.73 -5.08 -20.85
C ARG A 688 61.18 -4.68 -20.51
N GLN A 689 61.40 -3.46 -20.02
CA GLN A 689 62.73 -2.98 -19.58
C GLN A 689 63.22 -3.64 -18.28
N LEU A 690 62.30 -3.97 -17.37
CA LEU A 690 62.60 -4.67 -16.11
C LEU A 690 62.98 -6.15 -16.35
N GLU A 691 62.34 -6.82 -17.31
CA GLU A 691 62.67 -8.20 -17.68
C GLU A 691 64.06 -8.34 -18.35
N GLU A 692 64.44 -7.41 -19.23
CA GLU A 692 65.77 -7.39 -19.88
C GLU A 692 66.91 -7.17 -18.87
N SER A 693 66.69 -6.31 -17.87
CA SER A 693 67.70 -5.99 -16.83
C SER A 693 67.87 -7.12 -15.79
N LEU A 694 66.81 -7.89 -15.51
CA LEU A 694 66.86 -9.02 -14.59
C LEU A 694 67.56 -10.25 -15.22
N ALA A 695 67.48 -10.39 -16.56
CA ALA A 695 68.18 -11.42 -17.31
C ALA A 695 69.71 -11.21 -17.30
N THR A 696 70.18 -9.96 -17.38
CA THR A 696 71.61 -9.60 -17.36
C THR A 696 72.26 -9.90 -16.00
N VAL A 697 71.56 -9.63 -14.89
CA VAL A 697 72.07 -9.91 -13.53
C VAL A 697 72.18 -11.42 -13.24
N ARG A 698 71.27 -12.23 -13.79
CA ARG A 698 71.30 -13.69 -13.63
C ARG A 698 72.48 -14.35 -14.37
N ASP A 699 72.84 -13.83 -15.54
CA ASP A 699 73.92 -14.40 -16.36
C ASP A 699 75.32 -14.15 -15.75
N VAL A 700 75.51 -12.99 -15.09
CA VAL A 700 76.78 -12.64 -14.43
C VAL A 700 77.01 -13.46 -13.15
N VAL A 701 75.98 -13.74 -12.35
CA VAL A 701 76.12 -14.53 -11.11
C VAL A 701 76.37 -16.03 -11.39
N ALA A 702 76.01 -16.52 -12.57
CA ALA A 702 76.22 -17.91 -12.97
C ALA A 702 77.65 -18.19 -13.50
N THR A 703 78.45 -17.17 -13.80
CA THR A 703 79.83 -17.33 -14.28
C THR A 703 80.83 -17.35 -13.12
N ARG A 704 81.66 -18.41 -13.03
CA ARG A 704 82.56 -18.68 -11.89
C ARG A 704 83.84 -17.82 -11.82
N ASN A 705 84.08 -16.93 -12.79
CA ASN A 705 85.26 -16.06 -12.85
C ASN A 705 84.87 -14.59 -13.14
N ALA A 706 84.33 -13.90 -12.13
CA ALA A 706 84.03 -12.48 -12.22
C ALA A 706 85.24 -11.62 -11.80
N THR A 707 85.56 -10.58 -12.57
CA THR A 707 86.59 -9.57 -12.25
C THR A 707 85.98 -8.36 -11.53
N ALA A 708 86.82 -7.52 -10.90
CA ALA A 708 86.37 -6.33 -10.16
C ALA A 708 85.51 -5.36 -11.00
N VAL A 709 85.72 -5.31 -12.33
CA VAL A 709 84.92 -4.51 -13.27
C VAL A 709 83.50 -5.06 -13.43
N THR A 710 83.33 -6.39 -13.48
CA THR A 710 82.01 -7.02 -13.57
C THR A 710 81.18 -6.89 -12.29
N ALA A 711 81.81 -6.80 -11.11
CA ALA A 711 81.12 -6.59 -9.84
C ALA A 711 80.59 -5.16 -9.68
N ALA A 712 81.33 -4.14 -10.16
CA ALA A 712 80.90 -2.75 -10.16
C ALA A 712 79.74 -2.48 -11.13
N HIS A 713 79.75 -3.14 -12.29
CA HIS A 713 78.64 -3.08 -13.25
C HIS A 713 77.34 -3.68 -12.68
N LEU A 714 77.46 -4.75 -11.89
CA LEU A 714 76.32 -5.41 -11.23
C LEU A 714 75.68 -4.54 -10.15
N THR A 715 76.49 -3.78 -9.41
CA THR A 715 76.02 -2.86 -8.35
C THR A 715 75.29 -1.65 -8.93
N HIS A 716 75.77 -1.11 -10.06
CA HIS A 716 75.09 0.00 -10.72
C HIS A 716 73.76 -0.44 -11.36
N ALA A 717 73.71 -1.63 -11.97
CA ALA A 717 72.49 -2.14 -12.60
C ALA A 717 71.40 -2.50 -11.57
N THR A 718 71.78 -2.98 -10.38
CA THR A 718 70.82 -3.31 -9.32
C THR A 718 70.18 -2.08 -8.69
N GLU A 719 70.89 -0.95 -8.63
CA GLU A 719 70.37 0.27 -8.01
C GLU A 719 69.47 1.11 -8.95
N GLU A 720 69.72 1.07 -10.26
CA GLU A 720 68.80 1.65 -11.24
C GLU A 720 67.46 0.87 -11.28
N LEU A 721 67.52 -0.46 -11.14
CA LEU A 721 66.32 -1.31 -11.05
C LEU A 721 65.46 -0.98 -9.83
N ARG A 722 66.12 -0.64 -8.71
CA ARG A 722 65.47 -0.31 -7.44
C ARG A 722 64.66 0.99 -7.54
N ARG A 723 65.23 2.01 -8.18
CA ARG A 723 64.61 3.33 -8.38
C ARG A 723 63.35 3.25 -9.25
N GLN A 724 63.37 2.45 -10.32
CA GLN A 724 62.24 2.31 -11.25
C GLN A 724 61.05 1.56 -10.64
N ILE A 725 61.29 0.62 -9.72
CA ILE A 725 60.25 -0.13 -9.01
C ILE A 725 59.52 0.75 -8.00
N GLU A 726 60.23 1.63 -7.29
CA GLU A 726 59.63 2.57 -6.32
C GLU A 726 58.63 3.53 -6.99
N GLU A 727 59.02 4.13 -8.11
CA GLU A 727 58.21 5.13 -8.83
C GLU A 727 56.91 4.54 -9.42
N ALA A 728 56.97 3.30 -9.93
CA ALA A 728 55.79 2.60 -10.44
C ALA A 728 54.82 2.17 -9.33
N THR A 729 55.35 1.76 -8.18
CA THR A 729 54.54 1.34 -7.03
C THR A 729 53.77 2.51 -6.44
N GLU A 730 54.41 3.68 -6.30
CA GLU A 730 53.79 4.87 -5.70
C GLU A 730 52.59 5.39 -6.51
N ARG A 731 52.69 5.38 -7.86
CA ARG A 731 51.58 5.75 -8.75
C ARG A 731 50.40 4.80 -8.67
N LEU A 732 50.64 3.50 -8.49
CA LEU A 732 49.58 2.49 -8.40
C LEU A 732 48.78 2.66 -7.10
N THR A 733 49.48 2.82 -5.97
CA THR A 733 48.86 3.04 -4.65
C THR A 733 48.01 4.31 -4.59
N ARG A 734 48.40 5.38 -5.29
CA ARG A 734 47.63 6.63 -5.32
C ARG A 734 46.28 6.46 -6.04
N LEU A 735 46.29 5.77 -7.18
CA LEU A 735 45.08 5.54 -7.99
C LEU A 735 44.11 4.55 -7.32
N GLU A 736 44.63 3.52 -6.65
CA GLU A 736 43.80 2.61 -5.83
C GLU A 736 43.14 3.37 -4.67
N GLY A 737 43.88 4.25 -3.99
CA GLY A 737 43.34 5.07 -2.90
C GLY A 737 42.21 6.02 -3.31
N GLU A 738 42.34 6.69 -4.47
CA GLU A 738 41.29 7.57 -5.02
C GLU A 738 40.03 6.78 -5.42
N LEU A 739 40.21 5.57 -5.97
CA LEU A 739 39.10 4.70 -6.36
C LEU A 739 38.33 4.18 -5.14
N THR A 740 39.04 3.70 -4.11
CA THR A 740 38.40 3.20 -2.86
C THR A 740 37.67 4.32 -2.11
N ALA A 741 38.27 5.51 -2.00
CA ALA A 741 37.64 6.66 -1.35
C ALA A 741 36.33 7.11 -2.03
N THR A 742 36.30 7.07 -3.37
CA THR A 742 35.11 7.43 -4.16
C THR A 742 34.01 6.36 -4.03
N GLN A 743 34.40 5.08 -3.93
CA GLN A 743 33.49 3.96 -3.77
C GLN A 743 32.83 3.93 -2.37
N ASP A 744 33.62 4.20 -1.32
CA ASP A 744 33.15 4.26 0.06
C ASP A 744 32.23 5.46 0.32
N ALA A 745 32.52 6.62 -0.28
CA ALA A 745 31.67 7.80 -0.18
C ALA A 745 30.28 7.55 -0.82
N ASN A 746 30.24 6.86 -1.96
CA ASN A 746 29.01 6.56 -2.68
C ASN A 746 28.17 5.47 -1.98
N PHE A 747 28.81 4.46 -1.39
CA PHE A 747 28.16 3.42 -0.60
C PHE A 747 27.57 3.99 0.70
N ASN A 748 28.33 4.81 1.43
CA ASN A 748 27.86 5.41 2.68
C ASN A 748 26.70 6.40 2.44
N ALA A 749 26.75 7.23 1.38
CA ALA A 749 25.66 8.13 1.04
C ALA A 749 24.36 7.38 0.71
N SER A 750 24.45 6.29 -0.06
CA SER A 750 23.29 5.46 -0.41
C SER A 750 22.71 4.69 0.77
N HIS A 751 23.57 4.22 1.69
CA HIS A 751 23.16 3.53 2.91
C HIS A 751 22.46 4.48 3.90
N VAL A 752 23.01 5.68 4.10
CA VAL A 752 22.41 6.72 4.97
C VAL A 752 21.06 7.17 4.40
N LEU A 753 20.93 7.39 3.09
CA LEU A 753 19.64 7.73 2.48
C LEU A 753 18.58 6.64 2.73
N SER A 754 18.97 5.37 2.58
CA SER A 754 18.07 4.22 2.78
C SER A 754 17.72 3.99 4.26
N ALA A 755 18.64 4.30 5.18
CA ALA A 755 18.40 4.25 6.61
C ALA A 755 17.50 5.39 7.09
N VAL A 756 17.69 6.61 6.56
CA VAL A 756 16.84 7.77 6.86
C VAL A 756 15.44 7.59 6.30
N ASP A 757 15.26 7.04 5.08
CA ASP A 757 13.93 6.77 4.52
C ASP A 757 13.18 5.68 5.31
N ARG A 758 13.87 4.59 5.69
CA ARG A 758 13.29 3.55 6.55
C ARG A 758 13.00 4.08 7.96
N GLY A 759 13.90 4.90 8.51
CA GLY A 759 13.74 5.56 9.80
C GLY A 759 12.58 6.54 9.81
N ALA A 760 12.38 7.33 8.75
CA ALA A 760 11.26 8.25 8.61
C ALA A 760 9.91 7.51 8.53
N ARG A 761 9.86 6.39 7.79
CA ARG A 761 8.65 5.54 7.71
C ARG A 761 8.36 4.83 9.03
N ALA A 762 9.39 4.27 9.67
CA ALA A 762 9.26 3.61 10.97
C ALA A 762 8.91 4.60 12.10
N LEU A 763 9.45 5.82 12.07
CA LEU A 763 9.12 6.90 12.99
C LEU A 763 7.69 7.39 12.74
N ASN A 764 7.24 7.51 11.49
CA ASN A 764 5.86 7.88 11.18
C ASN A 764 4.86 6.81 11.69
N HIS A 765 5.16 5.52 11.52
CA HIS A 765 4.35 4.45 12.09
C HIS A 765 4.44 4.40 13.62
N SER A 766 5.61 4.62 14.20
CA SER A 766 5.77 4.68 15.66
C SER A 766 5.10 5.90 16.26
N LEU A 767 5.07 7.05 15.58
CA LEU A 767 4.34 8.25 16.00
C LEU A 767 2.83 8.01 15.93
N GLN A 768 2.33 7.33 14.91
CA GLN A 768 0.91 6.97 14.82
C GLN A 768 0.50 5.90 15.85
N ASP A 769 1.36 4.92 16.14
CA ASP A 769 1.11 3.91 17.16
C ASP A 769 1.25 4.49 18.58
N LEU A 770 2.24 5.36 18.81
CA LEU A 770 2.42 6.07 20.07
C LEU A 770 1.29 7.08 20.29
N ASP A 771 0.81 7.79 19.27
CA ASP A 771 -0.36 8.67 19.38
C ASP A 771 -1.61 7.86 19.77
N ARG A 772 -1.85 6.71 19.15
CA ARG A 772 -2.96 5.82 19.54
C ARG A 772 -2.81 5.25 20.95
N ARG A 773 -1.60 4.84 21.35
CA ARG A 773 -1.32 4.34 22.71
C ARG A 773 -1.40 5.44 23.76
N LEU A 774 -0.93 6.64 23.46
CA LEU A 774 -1.01 7.81 24.32
C LEU A 774 -2.47 8.26 24.47
N HIS A 775 -3.26 8.22 23.40
CA HIS A 775 -4.70 8.46 23.45
C HIS A 775 -5.40 7.39 24.29
N ALA A 776 -5.08 6.10 24.08
CA ALA A 776 -5.61 5.00 24.86
C ALA A 776 -5.22 5.07 26.34
N LEU A 777 -3.99 5.47 26.67
CA LEU A 777 -3.51 5.71 28.05
C LEU A 777 -4.11 6.98 28.67
N LYS A 778 -4.33 8.04 27.89
CA LYS A 778 -5.06 9.25 28.30
C LYS A 778 -6.52 8.93 28.59
N THR A 779 -7.12 7.95 27.91
CA THR A 779 -8.53 7.56 28.12
C THR A 779 -8.73 6.33 29.01
N SER A 780 -7.65 5.68 29.50
CA SER A 780 -7.74 4.44 30.29
C SER A 780 -7.94 4.67 31.80
N ASN A 781 -7.82 5.90 32.30
CA ASN A 781 -8.19 6.26 33.66
C ASN A 781 -9.25 7.37 33.69
N PHE A 782 -10.02 7.42 34.78
CA PHE A 782 -11.11 8.37 34.97
C PHE A 782 -10.69 9.84 34.85
N PHE A 783 -9.48 10.19 35.30
CA PHE A 783 -8.97 11.56 35.27
C PHE A 783 -8.63 12.03 33.85
N GLY A 784 -8.06 11.17 33.01
CA GLY A 784 -7.73 11.53 31.62
C GLY A 784 -8.94 11.51 30.69
N ALA A 785 -9.96 10.68 30.96
CA ALA A 785 -11.27 10.79 30.33
C ALA A 785 -12.00 12.08 30.76
N TYR A 786 -11.93 12.48 32.03
CA TYR A 786 -12.47 13.73 32.55
C TYR A 786 -11.76 14.96 31.95
N ASP A 787 -10.44 14.97 31.88
CA ASP A 787 -9.67 16.06 31.27
C ASP A 787 -9.92 16.16 29.76
N SER A 788 -10.12 15.04 29.07
CA SER A 788 -10.52 15.01 27.66
C SER A 788 -11.92 15.59 27.45
N ILE A 789 -12.88 15.27 28.33
CA ILE A 789 -14.24 15.85 28.31
C ILE A 789 -14.20 17.34 28.63
N ARG A 790 -13.40 17.76 29.62
CA ARG A 790 -13.24 19.17 30.00
C ARG A 790 -12.59 19.99 28.89
N GLN A 791 -11.54 19.46 28.26
CA GLN A 791 -10.89 20.06 27.10
C GLN A 791 -11.84 20.14 25.90
N SER A 792 -12.56 19.06 25.60
CA SER A 792 -13.56 19.05 24.52
C SER A 792 -14.71 20.02 24.79
N HIS A 793 -15.09 20.20 26.06
CA HIS A 793 -16.09 21.19 26.49
C HIS A 793 -15.56 22.63 26.33
N GLU A 794 -14.30 22.90 26.69
CA GLU A 794 -13.65 24.20 26.48
C GLU A 794 -13.53 24.53 24.98
N GLU A 795 -13.10 23.57 24.16
CA GLU A 795 -13.01 23.72 22.70
C GLU A 795 -14.40 23.92 22.07
N SER A 796 -15.43 23.24 22.58
CA SER A 796 -16.82 23.42 22.16
C SER A 796 -17.37 24.80 22.56
N ARG A 797 -17.09 25.29 23.78
CA ARG A 797 -17.46 26.65 24.20
C ARG A 797 -16.70 27.73 23.43
N GLU A 798 -15.46 27.48 23.04
CA GLU A 798 -14.69 28.43 22.23
C GLU A 798 -15.16 28.43 20.77
N ALA A 799 -15.58 27.28 20.24
CA ALA A 799 -16.31 27.20 18.97
C ALA A 799 -17.66 27.92 19.04
N GLU A 800 -18.43 27.76 20.13
CA GLU A 800 -19.67 28.49 20.38
C GLU A 800 -19.44 30.00 20.44
N ARG A 801 -18.44 30.47 21.20
CA ARG A 801 -18.08 31.90 21.23
C ARG A 801 -17.67 32.44 19.87
N ARG A 802 -16.90 31.69 19.08
CA ARG A 802 -16.52 32.10 17.71
C ARG A 802 -17.73 32.15 16.77
N ALA A 803 -18.65 31.20 16.90
CA ALA A 803 -19.91 31.20 16.16
C ALA A 803 -20.81 32.37 16.58
N ASP A 804 -20.93 32.65 17.88
CA ASP A 804 -21.71 33.76 18.42
C ASP A 804 -21.10 35.13 18.11
N ALA A 805 -19.78 35.27 18.14
CA ALA A 805 -19.09 36.47 17.66
C ALA A 805 -19.31 36.71 16.16
N SER A 806 -19.54 35.63 15.40
CA SER A 806 -19.83 35.70 13.96
C SER A 806 -21.30 35.95 13.64
N THR A 807 -22.23 35.58 14.53
CA THR A 807 -23.68 35.55 14.25
C THR A 807 -24.53 36.46 15.14
N ARG A 808 -24.17 36.65 16.41
CA ARG A 808 -24.99 37.34 17.44
C ARG A 808 -24.45 38.69 17.88
N VAL A 809 -23.13 38.89 17.89
CA VAL A 809 -22.52 40.16 18.27
C VAL A 809 -22.58 41.13 17.10
N VAL A 810 -23.08 42.36 17.29
CA VAL A 810 -23.07 43.40 16.23
C VAL A 810 -22.08 44.50 16.64
N PRO A 811 -21.08 44.84 15.81
CA PRO A 811 -20.86 44.34 14.45
C PRO A 811 -20.12 42.98 14.40
N SER A 812 -20.71 41.99 13.71
CA SER A 812 -20.11 40.70 13.34
C SER A 812 -19.72 40.66 11.85
N PRO A 813 -18.87 39.69 11.44
CA PRO A 813 -18.67 39.29 10.05
C PRO A 813 -19.96 39.12 9.23
N ILE A 814 -21.04 38.59 9.83
CA ILE A 814 -22.34 38.47 9.13
C ILE A 814 -23.00 39.84 9.00
N SER A 815 -22.97 40.70 10.02
CA SER A 815 -23.54 42.05 9.91
C SER A 815 -22.78 42.94 8.93
N THR A 816 -21.45 42.81 8.86
CA THR A 816 -20.63 43.50 7.86
C THR A 816 -20.82 42.91 6.47
N SER A 817 -21.03 41.60 6.35
CA SER A 817 -21.45 40.95 5.10
C SER A 817 -22.83 41.45 4.63
N VAL A 818 -23.82 41.57 5.52
CA VAL A 818 -25.13 42.13 5.22
C VAL A 818 -25.02 43.59 4.76
N ALA A 819 -24.24 44.42 5.46
CA ALA A 819 -24.01 45.81 5.07
C ALA A 819 -23.29 45.92 3.72
N THR A 820 -22.29 45.06 3.47
CA THR A 820 -21.57 45.00 2.20
C THR A 820 -22.48 44.53 1.07
N ARG A 821 -23.32 43.52 1.31
CA ARG A 821 -24.33 43.04 0.36
C ARG A 821 -25.31 44.15 0.00
N HIS A 822 -25.85 44.87 1.00
CA HIS A 822 -26.75 46.00 0.74
C HIS A 822 -26.09 47.10 -0.09
N ARG A 823 -24.82 47.42 0.19
CA ARG A 823 -24.05 48.42 -0.58
C ARG A 823 -23.79 47.95 -2.01
N THR A 824 -23.48 46.66 -2.18
CA THR A 824 -23.28 46.03 -3.49
C THR A 824 -24.59 45.92 -4.27
N GLU A 825 -25.72 45.62 -3.62
CA GLU A 825 -27.05 45.62 -4.23
C GLU A 825 -27.45 47.02 -4.70
N GLN A 826 -27.16 48.07 -3.93
CA GLN A 826 -27.37 49.46 -4.35
C GLN A 826 -26.47 49.85 -5.54
N LEU A 827 -25.20 49.44 -5.52
CA LEU A 827 -24.28 49.64 -6.65
C LEU A 827 -24.77 48.90 -7.90
N LEU A 828 -25.15 47.64 -7.77
CA LEU A 828 -25.71 46.82 -8.86
C LEU A 828 -27.02 47.41 -9.38
N ALA A 829 -27.88 47.94 -8.51
CA ALA A 829 -29.11 48.62 -8.90
C ALA A 829 -28.81 49.93 -9.65
N SER A 830 -27.86 50.74 -9.16
CA SER A 830 -27.46 52.01 -9.80
C SER A 830 -26.78 51.81 -11.16
N GLN A 831 -26.04 50.71 -11.35
CA GLN A 831 -25.40 50.36 -12.62
C GLN A 831 -26.28 49.47 -13.51
N ARG A 832 -27.46 49.06 -13.04
CA ARG A 832 -28.32 48.11 -13.74
C ARG A 832 -28.74 48.62 -15.11
N ASP A 833 -29.10 49.89 -15.21
CA ASP A 833 -29.57 50.48 -16.46
C ASP A 833 -28.42 50.70 -17.45
N ASP A 834 -27.22 51.04 -16.98
CA ASP A 834 -26.03 51.16 -17.82
C ASP A 834 -25.54 49.79 -18.29
N PHE A 835 -25.47 48.81 -17.40
CA PHE A 835 -25.17 47.43 -17.74
C PHE A 835 -26.21 46.85 -18.70
N ASN A 836 -27.50 47.09 -18.50
CA ASN A 836 -28.55 46.62 -19.41
C ASN A 836 -28.45 47.29 -20.78
N ARG A 837 -28.12 48.59 -20.84
CA ARG A 837 -27.88 49.31 -22.10
C ARG A 837 -26.66 48.76 -22.84
N GLN A 838 -25.53 48.57 -22.15
CA GLN A 838 -24.32 47.96 -22.73
C GLN A 838 -24.53 46.50 -23.10
N ASN A 839 -25.21 45.71 -22.28
CA ASN A 839 -25.51 44.31 -22.55
C ASN A 839 -26.50 44.15 -23.71
N ALA A 840 -27.47 45.05 -23.86
CA ALA A 840 -28.35 45.08 -25.03
C ALA A 840 -27.60 45.49 -26.31
N ALA A 841 -26.66 46.44 -26.21
CA ALA A 841 -25.77 46.81 -27.31
C ALA A 841 -24.83 45.66 -27.70
N SER A 842 -24.22 45.00 -26.72
CA SER A 842 -23.38 43.81 -26.89
C SER A 842 -24.18 42.62 -27.43
N ARG A 843 -25.41 42.39 -26.96
CA ARG A 843 -26.32 41.36 -27.51
C ARG A 843 -26.71 41.65 -28.95
N ARG A 844 -26.96 42.92 -29.32
CA ARG A 844 -27.19 43.30 -30.72
C ARG A 844 -25.94 43.08 -31.57
N ALA A 845 -24.76 43.46 -31.07
CA ALA A 845 -23.49 43.20 -31.75
C ALA A 845 -23.22 41.70 -31.89
N LEU A 846 -23.53 40.89 -30.87
CA LEU A 846 -23.43 39.42 -30.89
C LEU A 846 -24.45 38.78 -31.83
N MET A 847 -25.69 39.29 -31.90
CA MET A 847 -26.67 38.82 -32.87
C MET A 847 -26.28 39.17 -34.31
N ASP A 848 -25.69 40.35 -34.52
CA ASP A 848 -25.15 40.75 -35.83
C ASP A 848 -23.91 39.90 -36.19
N LEU A 849 -23.03 39.61 -35.23
CA LEU A 849 -21.90 38.70 -35.40
C LEU A 849 -22.36 37.25 -35.64
N ALA A 850 -23.41 36.79 -34.95
CA ALA A 850 -24.00 35.47 -35.12
C ALA A 850 -24.78 35.33 -36.44
N ALA A 851 -25.41 36.41 -36.92
CA ALA A 851 -26.00 36.46 -38.26
C ALA A 851 -24.90 36.40 -39.34
N ARG A 852 -23.79 37.12 -39.16
CA ARG A 852 -22.59 36.99 -40.02
C ARG A 852 -21.96 35.59 -39.92
N GLY A 853 -21.98 34.99 -38.73
CA GLY A 853 -21.54 33.61 -38.46
C GLY A 853 -22.38 32.54 -39.14
N ARG A 854 -23.71 32.71 -39.18
CA ARG A 854 -24.64 31.82 -39.91
C ARG A 854 -24.62 32.03 -41.42
N ALA A 855 -24.19 33.21 -41.89
CA ALA A 855 -23.95 33.48 -43.31
C ALA A 855 -22.57 32.99 -43.80
N LEU A 856 -21.68 32.57 -42.90
CA LEU A 856 -20.40 31.95 -43.24
C LEU A 856 -20.63 30.48 -43.60
N SER A 857 -20.73 30.24 -44.91
CA SER A 857 -20.76 28.90 -45.48
C SER A 857 -19.34 28.40 -45.75
N LEU A 858 -18.97 27.25 -45.18
CA LEU A 858 -17.71 26.55 -45.49
C LEU A 858 -17.76 25.87 -46.87
N HIS A 859 -18.90 25.90 -47.55
CA HIS A 859 -19.17 25.20 -48.79
C HIS A 859 -18.23 25.60 -49.95
N PRO A 860 -17.96 26.91 -50.20
CA PRO A 860 -16.97 27.33 -51.20
C PRO A 860 -15.54 26.97 -50.79
N LEU A 861 -15.29 26.85 -49.48
CA LEU A 861 -13.97 26.48 -48.96
C LEU A 861 -13.74 24.97 -49.09
N ASN A 862 -14.74 24.15 -48.82
CA ASN A 862 -14.68 22.70 -48.96
C ASN A 862 -14.49 22.27 -50.41
N GLU A 863 -15.19 22.92 -51.35
CA GLU A 863 -14.98 22.73 -52.78
C GLU A 863 -13.55 23.13 -53.19
N LYS A 864 -13.08 24.30 -52.75
CA LYS A 864 -11.71 24.76 -53.04
C LYS A 864 -10.62 23.92 -52.39
N VAL A 865 -10.86 23.28 -51.24
CA VAL A 865 -9.83 22.56 -50.47
C VAL A 865 -9.86 21.06 -50.74
N CYS A 866 -11.02 20.41 -50.70
CA CYS A 866 -11.16 18.95 -50.86
C CYS A 866 -11.61 18.54 -52.27
N GLY A 867 -12.21 19.44 -53.07
CA GLY A 867 -12.45 19.23 -54.51
C GLY A 867 -13.85 18.80 -54.93
N VAL A 868 -14.82 18.81 -54.01
CA VAL A 868 -16.24 18.50 -54.30
C VAL A 868 -17.15 19.55 -53.65
N ALA A 869 -18.11 20.07 -54.40
CA ALA A 869 -19.23 20.88 -53.90
C ALA A 869 -20.25 19.95 -53.24
N SER A 870 -20.64 20.18 -51.97
CA SER A 870 -21.29 19.11 -51.19
C SER A 870 -22.50 19.54 -50.38
N ASP A 871 -23.68 19.11 -50.82
CA ASP A 871 -24.79 18.74 -49.94
C ASP A 871 -24.79 17.21 -49.64
N VAL A 872 -23.66 16.52 -49.86
CA VAL A 872 -23.51 15.06 -49.71
C VAL A 872 -22.84 14.73 -48.37
N PRO A 873 -23.42 13.83 -47.54
CA PRO A 873 -22.83 13.38 -46.27
C PRO A 873 -21.44 12.74 -46.42
N CYS A 874 -20.62 12.80 -45.36
CA CYS A 874 -19.23 12.30 -45.37
C CYS A 874 -19.06 10.82 -45.77
N THR A 875 -20.10 10.02 -45.58
CA THR A 875 -20.16 8.60 -45.96
C THR A 875 -20.24 8.39 -47.47
N GLU A 876 -20.79 9.38 -48.20
CA GLU A 876 -21.07 9.31 -49.64
C GLU A 876 -20.16 10.21 -50.48
N SER A 877 -19.43 11.15 -49.86
CA SER A 877 -18.49 12.02 -50.56
C SER A 877 -17.19 11.27 -50.94
N PRO A 878 -16.87 11.11 -52.24
CA PRO A 878 -15.65 10.42 -52.68
C PRO A 878 -14.37 11.21 -52.35
N CYS A 879 -14.48 12.54 -52.21
CA CYS A 879 -13.37 13.45 -51.90
C CYS A 879 -13.35 13.92 -50.43
N GLY A 880 -14.25 13.40 -49.58
CA GLY A 880 -14.37 13.78 -48.18
C GLY A 880 -14.83 15.23 -47.97
N GLY A 881 -14.43 15.84 -46.86
CA GLY A 881 -14.80 17.20 -46.50
C GLY A 881 -14.17 17.71 -45.20
N ALA A 882 -14.29 19.02 -44.92
CA ALA A 882 -13.59 19.72 -43.83
C ALA A 882 -13.92 19.22 -42.41
N GLY A 883 -14.89 18.31 -42.25
CA GLY A 883 -15.23 17.61 -41.02
C GLY A 883 -15.30 16.08 -41.15
N CYS A 884 -14.96 15.52 -42.30
CA CYS A 884 -15.09 14.09 -42.56
C CYS A 884 -13.90 13.32 -41.98
N ARG A 885 -14.21 12.19 -41.33
CA ARG A 885 -13.23 11.24 -40.82
C ARG A 885 -13.50 9.86 -41.38
N ASP A 886 -12.45 9.08 -41.60
CA ASP A 886 -12.55 7.66 -41.90
C ASP A 886 -12.85 6.83 -40.65
N GLU A 887 -13.01 5.51 -40.79
CA GLU A 887 -13.35 4.61 -39.68
C GLU A 887 -12.26 4.56 -38.59
N ASP A 888 -11.02 4.93 -38.92
CA ASP A 888 -9.89 5.05 -37.99
C ASP A 888 -9.80 6.44 -37.33
N GLY A 889 -10.76 7.34 -37.62
CA GLY A 889 -10.83 8.67 -37.04
C GLY A 889 -9.88 9.69 -37.66
N SER A 890 -9.17 9.36 -38.73
CA SER A 890 -8.27 10.25 -39.47
C SER A 890 -9.04 11.16 -40.43
N ARG A 891 -8.53 12.36 -40.69
CA ARG A 891 -9.24 13.36 -41.51
C ARG A 891 -9.21 12.95 -42.99
N ARG A 892 -10.39 12.88 -43.61
CA ARG A 892 -10.58 12.46 -45.01
C ARG A 892 -10.94 13.67 -45.88
N CYS A 893 -9.99 14.18 -46.68
CA CYS A 893 -10.17 15.31 -47.59
C CYS A 893 -9.17 15.19 -48.77
N GLY A 894 -9.67 15.20 -50.01
CA GLY A 894 -8.87 14.99 -51.23
C GLY A 894 -8.73 13.51 -51.64
N GLY A 895 -8.07 13.25 -52.76
CA GLY A 895 -7.88 11.91 -53.34
C GLY A 895 -7.62 11.94 -54.86
N LEU A 896 -7.31 10.79 -55.45
CA LEU A 896 -7.21 10.65 -56.91
C LEU A 896 -8.55 11.04 -57.54
N SER A 897 -8.54 11.99 -58.49
CA SER A 897 -9.71 12.56 -59.18
C SER A 897 -10.43 13.72 -58.46
N CYS A 898 -9.94 14.17 -57.31
CA CYS A 898 -10.49 15.35 -56.62
C CYS A 898 -9.78 16.64 -57.10
N GLY A 899 -10.54 17.72 -57.35
CA GLY A 899 -10.01 18.99 -57.88
C GLY A 899 -9.58 20.04 -56.85
N GLY A 900 -9.47 19.66 -55.57
CA GLY A 900 -9.25 20.60 -54.46
C GLY A 900 -7.78 20.97 -54.23
N ALA A 901 -7.55 21.98 -53.39
CA ALA A 901 -6.21 22.43 -53.03
C ALA A 901 -5.37 21.32 -52.38
N VAL A 902 -5.97 20.40 -51.62
CA VAL A 902 -5.26 19.27 -50.98
C VAL A 902 -4.76 18.28 -52.03
N SER A 903 -5.60 17.83 -52.96
CA SER A 903 -5.17 16.94 -54.03
C SER A 903 -4.20 17.62 -55.01
N THR A 904 -4.36 18.94 -55.22
CA THR A 904 -3.42 19.74 -56.01
C THR A 904 -2.08 19.88 -55.31
N ALA A 905 -2.07 20.07 -53.99
CA ALA A 905 -0.87 20.14 -53.17
C ALA A 905 -0.17 18.78 -53.09
N ASP A 906 -0.90 17.68 -52.92
CA ASP A 906 -0.34 16.32 -52.99
C ASP A 906 0.21 16.02 -54.38
N SER A 907 -0.52 16.36 -55.45
CA SER A 907 0.00 16.21 -56.81
C SER A 907 1.20 17.12 -57.08
N ALA A 908 1.24 18.31 -56.49
CA ALA A 908 2.38 19.22 -56.56
C ALA A 908 3.55 18.70 -55.71
N LEU A 909 3.30 18.05 -54.59
CA LEU A 909 4.31 17.42 -53.74
C LEU A 909 4.88 16.18 -54.41
N ASP A 910 4.05 15.34 -55.02
CA ASP A 910 4.49 14.20 -55.81
C ASP A 910 5.25 14.65 -57.05
N ARG A 911 4.77 15.69 -57.75
CA ARG A 911 5.54 16.33 -58.83
C ARG A 911 6.81 17.00 -58.31
N ALA A 912 6.83 17.58 -57.12
CA ALA A 912 8.02 18.19 -56.53
C ALA A 912 9.03 17.13 -56.07
N ARG A 913 8.56 15.98 -55.58
CA ARG A 913 9.39 14.80 -55.27
C ARG A 913 9.92 14.16 -56.54
N HIS A 914 9.09 14.05 -57.58
CA HIS A 914 9.52 13.57 -58.89
C HIS A 914 10.50 14.54 -59.52
N ALA A 915 10.23 15.85 -59.49
CA ALA A 915 11.15 16.89 -59.90
C ALA A 915 12.40 16.95 -59.03
N GLN A 916 12.34 16.62 -57.73
CA GLN A 916 13.51 16.52 -56.86
C GLN A 916 14.37 15.31 -57.25
N GLU A 917 13.76 14.18 -57.60
CA GLU A 917 14.48 13.00 -58.09
C GLU A 917 15.08 13.25 -59.48
N GLU A 918 14.32 13.88 -60.39
CA GLU A 918 14.82 14.35 -61.69
C GLU A 918 15.90 15.42 -61.52
N LEU A 919 15.77 16.34 -60.56
CA LEU A 919 16.80 17.34 -60.26
C LEU A 919 18.04 16.66 -59.68
N ARG A 920 17.90 15.61 -58.87
CA ARG A 920 19.01 14.81 -58.35
C ARG A 920 19.74 14.09 -59.48
N GLN A 921 19.00 13.51 -60.43
CA GLN A 921 19.55 12.95 -61.67
C GLN A 921 20.21 14.02 -62.52
N ALA A 922 19.57 15.17 -62.74
CA ALA A 922 20.12 16.29 -63.47
C ALA A 922 21.36 16.88 -62.78
N THR A 923 21.46 16.83 -61.46
CA THR A 923 22.66 17.28 -60.72
C THR A 923 23.82 16.29 -60.91
N SER A 924 23.53 14.99 -60.96
CA SER A 924 24.50 13.95 -61.35
C SER A 924 24.96 14.14 -62.79
N ASP A 925 24.04 14.41 -63.71
CA ASP A 925 24.35 14.68 -65.12
C ASP A 925 25.10 16.01 -65.28
N MET A 926 24.79 17.03 -64.47
CA MET A 926 25.48 18.33 -64.46
C MET A 926 26.89 18.21 -63.87
N ALA A 927 27.15 17.30 -62.95
CA ALA A 927 28.52 16.96 -62.52
C ALA A 927 29.32 16.30 -63.67
N GLN A 928 28.68 15.43 -64.44
CA GLN A 928 29.27 14.84 -65.66
C GLN A 928 29.48 15.88 -66.78
N LEU A 929 28.55 16.85 -66.91
CA LEU A 929 28.64 17.95 -67.87
C LEU A 929 29.69 18.99 -67.47
N SER A 930 29.84 19.28 -66.17
CA SER A 930 30.89 20.16 -65.62
C SER A 930 32.28 19.65 -65.97
N HIS A 931 32.49 18.34 -65.90
CA HIS A 931 33.75 17.72 -66.35
C HIS A 931 33.98 17.93 -67.86
N ARG A 932 32.96 17.76 -68.71
CA ARG A 932 33.06 18.01 -70.16
C ARG A 932 33.26 19.49 -70.50
N VAL A 933 32.67 20.41 -69.73
CA VAL A 933 32.84 21.86 -69.90
C VAL A 933 34.25 22.31 -69.45
N ALA A 934 34.83 21.69 -68.42
CA ALA A 934 36.23 21.93 -68.06
C ALA A 934 37.19 21.50 -69.18
N GLU A 935 36.91 20.36 -69.82
CA GLU A 935 37.68 19.87 -70.97
C GLU A 935 37.51 20.78 -72.20
N ALA A 936 36.31 21.29 -72.46
CA ALA A 936 36.02 22.24 -73.53
C ALA A 936 36.65 23.62 -73.29
N LYS A 937 36.68 24.10 -72.04
CA LYS A 937 37.37 25.34 -71.65
C LYS A 937 38.88 25.24 -71.92
N GLY A 938 39.50 24.09 -71.61
CA GLY A 938 40.91 23.84 -71.95
C GLY A 938 41.18 23.97 -73.45
N LYS A 939 40.31 23.39 -74.30
CA LYS A 939 40.41 23.52 -75.76
C LYS A 939 40.12 24.95 -76.26
N ALA A 940 39.21 25.68 -75.61
CA ALA A 940 38.91 27.07 -75.95
C ALA A 940 40.04 28.04 -75.58
N ASP A 941 40.72 27.82 -74.45
CA ASP A 941 41.90 28.62 -74.06
C ASP A 941 43.08 28.39 -75.02
N GLU A 942 43.25 27.17 -75.53
CA GLU A 942 44.23 26.86 -76.58
C GLU A 942 43.90 27.58 -77.90
N ALA A 943 42.62 27.60 -78.29
CA ALA A 943 42.16 28.34 -79.47
C ALA A 943 42.32 29.87 -79.30
N ARG A 944 42.06 30.41 -78.10
CA ARG A 944 42.28 31.82 -77.76
C ARG A 944 43.75 32.21 -77.90
N LEU A 945 44.67 31.37 -77.41
CA LEU A 945 46.12 31.59 -77.56
C LEU A 945 46.53 31.64 -79.05
N ARG A 946 45.99 30.75 -79.89
CA ARG A 946 46.24 30.78 -81.34
C ARG A 946 45.63 32.02 -82.02
N ALA A 947 44.44 32.46 -81.60
CA ALA A 947 43.81 33.67 -82.10
C ALA A 947 44.57 34.94 -81.69
N GLN A 948 45.11 34.98 -80.47
CA GLN A 948 45.96 36.08 -80.01
C GLN A 948 47.24 36.18 -80.84
N ALA A 949 47.89 35.06 -81.13
CA ALA A 949 49.05 35.03 -82.03
C ALA A 949 48.73 35.49 -83.46
N ALA A 950 47.52 35.20 -83.96
CA ALA A 950 47.05 35.69 -85.25
C ALA A 950 46.76 37.20 -85.24
N LEU A 951 46.18 37.73 -84.15
CA LEU A 951 45.94 39.16 -83.95
C LEU A 951 47.25 39.95 -83.88
N ASP A 952 48.26 39.44 -83.18
CA ASP A 952 49.58 40.06 -83.08
C ASP A 952 50.26 40.13 -84.46
N LYS A 953 50.10 39.08 -85.28
CA LYS A 953 50.57 39.05 -86.67
C LYS A 953 49.78 40.02 -87.58
N ALA A 954 48.48 40.15 -87.37
CA ALA A 954 47.66 41.14 -88.08
C ALA A 954 48.05 42.59 -87.70
N ASN A 955 48.35 42.86 -86.43
CA ASN A 955 48.83 44.16 -85.97
C ASN A 955 50.21 44.51 -86.54
N GLN A 956 51.14 43.55 -86.62
CA GLN A 956 52.41 43.75 -87.34
C GLN A 956 52.17 44.10 -88.82
N THR A 957 51.19 43.46 -89.44
CA THR A 957 50.84 43.73 -90.85
C THR A 957 50.21 45.12 -91.01
N ARG A 958 49.33 45.53 -90.09
CA ARG A 958 48.77 46.89 -90.03
C ARG A 958 49.86 47.94 -89.89
N ALA A 959 50.80 47.76 -88.98
CA ALA A 959 51.92 48.68 -88.79
C ALA A 959 52.76 48.84 -90.08
N ARG A 960 52.93 47.74 -90.84
CA ARG A 960 53.60 47.76 -92.15
C ARG A 960 52.82 48.56 -93.21
N VAL A 961 51.50 48.39 -93.25
CA VAL A 961 50.61 49.14 -94.16
C VAL A 961 50.57 50.61 -93.79
N GLU A 962 50.51 50.96 -92.51
CA GLU A 962 50.57 52.36 -92.03
C GLU A 962 51.91 53.02 -92.41
N SER A 963 53.03 52.30 -92.31
CA SER A 963 54.33 52.77 -92.79
C SER A 963 54.30 53.08 -94.29
N SER A 964 53.79 52.15 -95.12
CA SER A 964 53.67 52.38 -96.56
C SER A 964 52.68 53.51 -96.91
N ASN A 965 51.63 53.70 -96.12
CA ASN A 965 50.69 54.81 -96.32
C ASN A 965 51.31 56.16 -95.94
N LYS A 966 52.22 56.18 -94.96
CA LYS A 966 53.01 57.35 -94.59
C LYS A 966 53.99 57.72 -95.71
N GLU A 967 54.69 56.75 -96.28
CA GLU A 967 55.55 56.93 -97.46
C GLU A 967 54.74 57.43 -98.66
N LEU A 968 53.54 56.89 -98.89
CA LEU A 968 52.64 57.34 -99.96
C LEU A 968 52.16 58.79 -99.74
N ARG A 969 51.88 59.18 -98.50
CA ARG A 969 51.52 60.57 -98.16
C ARG A 969 52.71 61.53 -98.30
N GLU A 970 53.92 61.10 -97.96
CA GLU A 970 55.14 61.87 -98.23
C GLU A 970 55.37 62.04 -99.73
N LEU A 971 55.11 61.00 -100.54
CA LEU A 971 55.15 61.09 -101.99
C LEU A 971 54.10 62.07 -102.53
N ILE A 972 52.85 62.01 -102.04
CA ILE A 972 51.78 62.96 -102.42
C ILE A 972 52.12 64.38 -101.97
N SER A 973 52.77 64.56 -100.82
CA SER A 973 53.26 65.86 -100.34
C SER A 973 54.37 66.40 -101.23
N HIS A 974 55.31 65.57 -101.68
CA HIS A 974 56.32 65.96 -102.66
C HIS A 974 55.69 66.35 -104.00
N VAL A 975 54.68 65.62 -104.47
CA VAL A 975 53.93 65.95 -105.69
C VAL A 975 53.13 67.26 -105.53
N LYS A 976 52.50 67.51 -104.38
CA LYS A 976 51.82 68.78 -104.09
C LYS A 976 52.80 69.96 -103.99
N ALA A 977 53.96 69.77 -103.37
CA ALA A 977 55.01 70.78 -103.31
C ALA A 977 55.56 71.12 -104.70
N PHE A 978 55.68 70.12 -105.58
CA PHE A 978 56.02 70.30 -106.99
C PHE A 978 54.96 71.10 -107.75
N LEU A 979 53.67 70.83 -107.52
CA LEU A 979 52.54 71.55 -108.14
C LEU A 979 52.28 72.97 -107.57
N SER A 980 52.98 73.38 -106.50
CA SER A 980 52.89 74.73 -105.91
C SER A 980 54.03 75.68 -106.30
N ARG A 981 54.81 75.33 -107.33
CA ARG A 981 55.88 76.17 -107.93
C ARG A 981 55.63 76.55 -109.40
N GLU A 982 54.39 76.43 -109.87
CA GLU A 982 53.77 77.22 -110.95
C GLU A 982 52.61 78.02 -110.36
#